data_AF-A0A2E6XP19-F1
#
_entry.id   AF-A0A2E6XP19-F1
#
_cell.length_a   1.000
_cell.length_b   1.000
_cell.length_c   1.000
_cell.angle_alpha   90.00
_cell.angle_beta   90.00
_cell.angle_gamma   90.00
#
_symmetry.space_group_name_H-M   'P 1'
#
loop_
_entity.id
_entity.type
_entity.pdbx_description
1 polymer ?
#
loop_
_entity_poly.entity_id
_entity_poly.type
_entity_poly.pdbx_seq_one_letter_code
_entity_poly.pdbx_strand_id
1 'polypeptide(L)'
;MHKQGVGDFPFYCGVNSLSELATKDDRCVVLNILGKESSGVTPVSHDYSGGNIVFGTGPGKSGKSLATKTGKIPVYNSIKEGMEAGHKFNTVVIYLPPSGVKDGLAEAVRDNPGLKKAIILTEKVSVKDSRIMRAICQANGIDLFGGNCLGLADAWNHVRLGGALGGNAPEESLIKGSVAIFSNSGNFTTTIAVYLSTAGWGTTTSVSSGKDVYIQYSAKEFLYALDNDERSKAAILYSEPGGYYEYGLKSDKPIIACVVGRWKARLTKACGHAGSLSGSGDDALAKEQWFLDYFGVDGVYTPEKPIVSKKGALVTNIAHIPEALTKVMELHNTKPDFDERGSLNLKPWFGNNQGLSLPPELDLPIVEAASPYNEQIEALDQMVGAQHRRETLKDASGASMMDPKTQVSKIHNTSILDASMKSFEANLVFALTRQYPCEYGEKIANIVLNMYVNQHNQPTLLAAEAARENGNSPNTVVSSAVAIVGKKMVQKAMDASNALLELFQLTKLGGPKDNFDYAAQLKEADKYKDALLSDGEDPCAAKLSDCLNKAGDSIFIKFVQDFAAANGDKLSTDALFGAVWVTLGWEALRGKKISKDTLVRLPWYSRIYSTIVGVSAPASRHEEDSIAGVKLEDLISTYSFTKTAFVALLGRQPSESELYEFQVLLGLIITNGPGTISAQGSKGAVSADGPEQPQRVQVNKAFIGFLTHTGFAHGGNGYEAAAFLMENFKGKGLNDPADANHGLDLDAMALKVANEYSDYKKKQKAVGNLDYAKLPCVNHPVFKGKDVNYDPREVFVNDLFKDKDIKNVFLDFYHSLVQALFKAKVSKNVYCVNIDAVIAVILLKIVWSDFNNGKLKEEDIESASFATFLFGRMIGCAAEIDDHTSRGKNMDTRTPASKCSYVG
;
A
#
# COMPACT_ATOMS: atom_id res chain seq x y z
N MET A 1 -35.70 -43.57 27.56
CA MET A 1 -35.01 -44.82 27.13
C MET A 1 -33.71 -44.40 26.48
N HIS A 2 -32.56 -44.86 27.00
CA HIS A 2 -31.29 -44.73 26.29
C HIS A 2 -31.30 -45.76 25.16
N LYS A 3 -31.12 -45.33 23.90
CA LYS A 3 -30.88 -46.26 22.80
C LYS A 3 -29.47 -46.82 22.93
N GLN A 4 -29.32 -48.13 22.83
CA GLN A 4 -28.01 -48.76 22.83
C GLN A 4 -27.31 -48.51 21.49
N GLY A 5 -26.09 -47.99 21.55
CA GLY A 5 -25.23 -47.80 20.39
C GLY A 5 -24.26 -48.97 20.21
N VAL A 6 -23.19 -48.74 19.46
CA VAL A 6 -22.05 -49.66 19.32
C VAL A 6 -21.07 -49.49 20.46
N GLY A 7 -20.23 -50.51 20.70
CA GLY A 7 -19.18 -50.48 21.72
C GLY A 7 -19.69 -50.30 23.16
N ASP A 8 -18.74 -50.07 24.07
CA ASP A 8 -19.01 -49.91 25.51
C ASP A 8 -19.13 -48.42 25.93
N PHE A 9 -19.72 -47.58 25.06
CA PHE A 9 -19.91 -46.16 25.38
C PHE A 9 -21.05 -45.96 26.39
N PRO A 10 -20.90 -45.05 27.38
CA PRO A 10 -21.97 -44.73 28.33
C PRO A 10 -23.10 -43.86 27.71
N PHE A 11 -23.03 -43.64 26.39
CA PHE A 11 -23.95 -42.85 25.58
C PHE A 11 -24.08 -43.51 24.20
N TYR A 12 -25.11 -43.15 23.44
CA TYR A 12 -25.30 -43.62 22.07
C TYR A 12 -24.16 -43.15 21.15
N CYS A 13 -23.53 -44.11 20.49
CA CYS A 13 -22.65 -43.94 19.34
C CYS A 13 -23.16 -44.90 18.26
N GLY A 14 -23.52 -44.39 17.08
CA GLY A 14 -24.09 -45.21 16.00
C GLY A 14 -23.06 -45.74 15.01
N VAL A 15 -21.89 -45.13 14.94
CA VAL A 15 -20.84 -45.43 13.96
C VAL A 15 -19.93 -46.55 14.46
N ASN A 16 -19.97 -47.72 13.81
CA ASN A 16 -19.08 -48.83 14.14
C ASN A 16 -17.73 -48.75 13.44
N SER A 17 -17.71 -48.28 12.19
CA SER A 17 -16.52 -48.20 11.33
C SER A 17 -16.45 -46.83 10.65
N LEU A 18 -15.24 -46.32 10.39
CA LEU A 18 -15.06 -45.06 9.65
C LEU A 18 -15.71 -45.08 8.25
N SER A 19 -15.88 -46.26 7.65
CA SER A 19 -16.59 -46.43 6.37
C SER A 19 -18.07 -46.06 6.43
N GLU A 20 -18.65 -45.89 7.61
CA GLU A 20 -20.05 -45.53 7.81
C GLU A 20 -20.26 -44.01 7.98
N LEU A 21 -19.20 -43.23 8.17
CA LEU A 21 -19.28 -41.78 8.42
C LEU A 21 -19.84 -41.01 7.21
N ALA A 22 -19.27 -41.24 6.02
CA ALA A 22 -19.69 -40.64 4.76
C ALA A 22 -19.78 -41.71 3.67
N THR A 23 -21.00 -41.99 3.21
CA THR A 23 -21.35 -43.12 2.36
C THR A 23 -22.14 -42.69 1.12
N LYS A 24 -22.12 -43.50 0.06
CA LYS A 24 -22.90 -43.23 -1.16
C LYS A 24 -24.41 -43.30 -0.93
N ASP A 25 -24.85 -43.91 0.17
CA ASP A 25 -26.25 -44.02 0.57
C ASP A 25 -26.74 -42.82 1.36
N ASP A 26 -25.85 -41.89 1.75
CA ASP A 26 -26.26 -40.67 2.41
C ASP A 26 -27.09 -39.81 1.46
N ARG A 27 -28.26 -39.40 1.95
CA ARG A 27 -29.18 -38.46 1.29
C ARG A 27 -29.36 -37.30 2.24
N CYS A 28 -28.96 -36.12 1.79
CA CYS A 28 -28.80 -34.94 2.63
C CYS A 28 -29.88 -33.90 2.36
N VAL A 29 -30.39 -33.30 3.43
CA VAL A 29 -31.07 -32.00 3.39
C VAL A 29 -30.14 -30.92 3.92
N VAL A 30 -30.06 -29.79 3.22
CA VAL A 30 -29.26 -28.62 3.65
C VAL A 30 -30.18 -27.53 4.16
N LEU A 31 -30.06 -27.19 5.44
CA LEU A 31 -30.81 -26.08 6.04
C LEU A 31 -30.17 -24.76 5.66
N ASN A 32 -30.97 -23.82 5.16
CA ASN A 32 -30.53 -22.52 4.61
C ASN A 32 -29.61 -22.66 3.38
N ILE A 33 -29.97 -23.53 2.43
CA ILE A 33 -29.16 -23.88 1.24
C ILE A 33 -28.77 -22.68 0.35
N LEU A 34 -29.61 -21.65 0.29
CA LEU A 34 -29.35 -20.42 -0.48
C LEU A 34 -28.59 -19.34 0.31
N GLY A 35 -28.10 -19.67 1.51
CA GLY A 35 -27.22 -18.81 2.28
C GLY A 35 -25.88 -18.54 1.58
N LYS A 36 -25.20 -17.47 1.98
CA LYS A 36 -23.95 -17.02 1.33
C LYS A 36 -22.89 -18.13 1.25
N GLU A 37 -22.65 -18.84 2.34
CA GLU A 37 -21.66 -19.91 2.41
C GLU A 37 -22.16 -21.21 1.76
N SER A 38 -23.36 -21.65 2.14
CA SER A 38 -23.93 -22.92 1.67
C SER A 38 -24.12 -22.93 0.15
N SER A 39 -24.50 -21.82 -0.48
CA SER A 39 -24.74 -21.76 -1.94
C SER A 39 -23.47 -21.92 -2.76
N GLY A 40 -22.30 -21.58 -2.19
CA GLY A 40 -20.99 -21.84 -2.82
C GLY A 40 -20.48 -23.26 -2.59
N VAL A 41 -20.68 -23.83 -1.40
CA VAL A 41 -20.12 -25.14 -1.02
C VAL A 41 -20.99 -26.32 -1.48
N THR A 42 -22.31 -26.17 -1.41
CA THR A 42 -23.29 -27.22 -1.71
C THR A 42 -23.13 -27.78 -3.12
N PRO A 43 -22.97 -26.97 -4.19
CA PRO A 43 -22.81 -27.51 -5.55
C PRO A 43 -21.59 -28.43 -5.67
N VAL A 44 -20.44 -27.98 -5.16
CA VAL A 44 -19.21 -28.78 -5.20
C VAL A 44 -19.36 -30.08 -4.40
N SER A 45 -20.02 -30.03 -3.24
CA SER A 45 -20.22 -31.22 -2.40
C SER A 45 -21.15 -32.22 -3.07
N HIS A 46 -22.23 -31.72 -3.65
CA HIS A 46 -23.22 -32.51 -4.38
C HIS A 46 -22.60 -33.19 -5.59
N ASP A 47 -21.85 -32.43 -6.40
CA ASP A 47 -21.22 -32.92 -7.62
C ASP A 47 -20.13 -33.95 -7.32
N TYR A 48 -19.25 -33.69 -6.35
CA TYR A 48 -18.25 -34.65 -5.90
C TYR A 48 -18.88 -35.95 -5.40
N SER A 49 -19.98 -35.84 -4.64
CA SER A 49 -20.68 -36.98 -4.02
C SER A 49 -21.66 -37.72 -4.93
N GLY A 50 -21.67 -37.44 -6.24
CA GLY A 50 -22.57 -38.08 -7.19
C GLY A 50 -24.05 -37.79 -6.94
N GLY A 51 -24.39 -36.61 -6.39
CA GLY A 51 -25.76 -36.14 -6.26
C GLY A 51 -26.45 -36.42 -4.91
N ASN A 52 -25.71 -36.45 -3.81
CA ASN A 52 -26.23 -36.85 -2.49
C ASN A 52 -27.19 -35.87 -1.79
N ILE A 53 -27.44 -34.67 -2.35
CA ILE A 53 -28.30 -33.63 -1.74
C ILE A 53 -29.66 -33.64 -2.42
N VAL A 54 -30.70 -34.01 -1.67
CA VAL A 54 -32.04 -34.25 -2.22
C VAL A 54 -32.90 -32.98 -2.28
N PHE A 55 -32.77 -32.11 -1.28
CA PHE A 55 -33.39 -30.79 -1.26
C PHE A 55 -32.68 -29.91 -0.23
N GLY A 56 -33.05 -28.63 -0.19
CA GLY A 56 -32.68 -27.75 0.91
C GLY A 56 -33.83 -26.88 1.39
N THR A 57 -33.62 -26.19 2.50
CA THR A 57 -34.62 -25.28 3.06
C THR A 57 -34.16 -23.82 2.99
N GLY A 58 -35.13 -22.91 2.94
CA GLY A 58 -34.93 -21.46 2.98
C GLY A 58 -36.26 -20.76 3.22
N PRO A 59 -36.50 -20.18 4.40
CA PRO A 59 -37.77 -19.51 4.70
C PRO A 59 -38.12 -18.42 3.67
N GLY A 60 -39.33 -18.49 3.11
CA GLY A 60 -39.80 -17.59 2.06
C GLY A 60 -39.16 -17.81 0.68
N LYS A 61 -38.53 -18.98 0.45
CA LYS A 61 -37.83 -19.33 -0.79
C LYS A 61 -38.35 -20.61 -1.45
N SER A 62 -39.47 -21.16 -1.00
CA SER A 62 -40.08 -22.32 -1.68
C SER A 62 -40.33 -22.03 -3.17
N GLY A 63 -40.17 -23.06 -4.00
CA GLY A 63 -40.27 -23.00 -5.47
C GLY A 63 -38.98 -22.55 -6.16
N LYS A 64 -37.94 -22.16 -5.42
CA LYS A 64 -36.60 -21.92 -5.97
C LYS A 64 -35.80 -23.22 -6.08
N SER A 65 -34.66 -23.14 -6.76
CA SER A 65 -33.69 -24.22 -6.86
C SER A 65 -32.27 -23.68 -6.81
N LEU A 66 -31.32 -24.48 -6.30
CA LEU A 66 -29.88 -24.24 -6.45
C LEU A 66 -29.37 -25.02 -7.66
N ALA A 67 -28.66 -24.35 -8.58
CA ALA A 67 -28.07 -24.99 -9.75
C ALA A 67 -26.72 -25.63 -9.42
N THR A 68 -26.49 -26.83 -9.94
CA THR A 68 -25.23 -27.60 -9.85
C THR A 68 -24.90 -28.21 -11.22
N LYS A 69 -23.73 -28.84 -11.39
CA LYS A 69 -23.42 -29.54 -12.65
C LYS A 69 -24.28 -30.80 -12.82
N THR A 70 -24.62 -31.46 -11.72
CA THR A 70 -25.40 -32.71 -11.70
C THR A 70 -26.92 -32.49 -11.74
N GLY A 71 -27.38 -31.24 -11.59
CA GLY A 71 -28.80 -30.89 -11.70
C GLY A 71 -29.23 -29.74 -10.80
N LYS A 72 -30.55 -29.50 -10.75
CA LYS A 72 -31.15 -28.49 -9.85
C LYS A 72 -31.59 -29.15 -8.55
N ILE A 73 -31.15 -28.62 -7.41
CA ILE A 73 -31.61 -29.04 -6.08
C ILE A 73 -32.81 -28.18 -5.70
N PRO A 74 -34.00 -28.76 -5.42
CA PRO A 74 -35.19 -27.99 -5.05
C PRO A 74 -35.05 -27.37 -3.65
N VAL A 75 -35.68 -26.21 -3.46
CA VAL A 75 -35.69 -25.46 -2.21
C VAL A 75 -37.12 -25.30 -1.70
N TYR A 76 -37.32 -25.61 -0.42
CA TYR A 76 -38.60 -25.51 0.29
C TYR A 76 -38.51 -24.55 1.49
N ASN A 77 -39.63 -24.16 2.08
CA ASN A 77 -39.62 -23.31 3.28
C ASN A 77 -39.23 -24.09 4.54
N SER A 78 -39.54 -25.39 4.60
CA SER A 78 -39.34 -26.24 5.78
C SER A 78 -38.95 -27.68 5.39
N ILE A 79 -38.49 -28.46 6.37
CA ILE A 79 -38.20 -29.89 6.18
C ILE A 79 -39.49 -30.64 5.85
N LYS A 80 -40.56 -30.32 6.58
CA LYS A 80 -41.89 -30.91 6.40
C LYS A 80 -42.38 -30.78 4.96
N GLU A 81 -42.29 -29.58 4.39
CA GLU A 81 -42.72 -29.32 3.01
C GLU A 81 -41.91 -30.14 1.99
N GLY A 82 -40.59 -30.26 2.17
CA GLY A 82 -39.75 -31.11 1.32
C GLY A 82 -40.13 -32.59 1.40
N MET A 83 -40.46 -33.08 2.60
CA MET A 83 -40.91 -34.47 2.78
C MET A 83 -42.31 -34.70 2.20
N GLU A 84 -43.24 -33.75 2.34
CA GLU A 84 -44.57 -33.79 1.71
C GLU A 84 -44.47 -33.80 0.17
N ALA A 85 -43.44 -33.16 -0.39
CA ALA A 85 -43.11 -33.23 -1.82
C ALA A 85 -42.48 -34.57 -2.25
N GLY A 86 -42.31 -35.54 -1.33
CA GLY A 86 -41.86 -36.90 -1.61
C GLY A 86 -40.36 -37.15 -1.40
N HIS A 87 -39.59 -36.15 -0.95
CA HIS A 87 -38.16 -36.32 -0.70
C HIS A 87 -37.88 -37.15 0.55
N LYS A 88 -36.84 -37.98 0.50
CA LYS A 88 -36.36 -38.79 1.63
C LYS A 88 -34.89 -38.50 1.90
N PHE A 89 -34.53 -38.38 3.18
CA PHE A 89 -33.16 -38.09 3.61
C PHE A 89 -32.83 -38.85 4.90
N ASN A 90 -31.55 -39.11 5.14
CA ASN A 90 -31.04 -39.75 6.36
C ASN A 90 -29.98 -38.87 7.07
N THR A 91 -29.61 -37.74 6.47
CA THR A 91 -28.60 -36.80 7.00
C THR A 91 -29.12 -35.37 6.89
N VAL A 92 -28.98 -34.58 7.97
CA VAL A 92 -29.24 -33.13 7.97
C VAL A 92 -27.93 -32.34 8.07
N VAL A 93 -27.77 -31.35 7.20
CA VAL A 93 -26.62 -30.45 7.16
C VAL A 93 -27.08 -29.03 7.51
N ILE A 94 -26.49 -28.43 8.53
CA ILE A 94 -27.03 -27.20 9.15
C ILE A 94 -26.12 -26.00 8.88
N TYR A 95 -26.60 -25.06 8.05
CA TYR A 95 -26.00 -23.74 7.79
C TYR A 95 -26.87 -22.60 8.34
N LEU A 96 -27.21 -22.67 9.63
CA LEU A 96 -28.06 -21.66 10.28
C LEU A 96 -27.22 -20.69 11.13
N PRO A 97 -27.70 -19.46 11.40
CA PRO A 97 -27.11 -18.62 12.44
C PRO A 97 -27.09 -19.35 13.79
N PRO A 98 -26.14 -19.04 14.71
CA PRO A 98 -25.97 -19.78 15.97
C PRO A 98 -27.26 -19.95 16.79
N SER A 99 -28.11 -18.91 16.81
CA SER A 99 -29.39 -18.93 17.52
C SER A 99 -30.43 -19.88 16.93
N GLY A 100 -30.31 -20.27 15.66
CA GLY A 100 -31.26 -21.13 14.95
C GLY A 100 -30.85 -22.59 14.85
N VAL A 101 -29.59 -22.95 15.15
CA VAL A 101 -29.06 -24.32 14.95
C VAL A 101 -29.86 -25.36 15.73
N LYS A 102 -30.12 -25.10 17.01
CA LYS A 102 -30.84 -26.01 17.91
C LYS A 102 -32.27 -26.28 17.44
N ASP A 103 -32.98 -25.25 17.01
CA ASP A 103 -34.36 -25.38 16.54
C ASP A 103 -34.43 -26.09 15.19
N GLY A 104 -33.49 -25.82 14.27
CA GLY A 104 -33.37 -26.54 13.00
C GLY A 104 -33.05 -28.02 13.17
N LEU A 105 -32.17 -28.37 14.11
CA LEU A 105 -31.92 -29.78 14.47
C LEU A 105 -33.18 -30.43 15.06
N ALA A 106 -33.86 -29.75 15.99
CA ALA A 106 -35.07 -30.28 16.61
C ALA A 106 -36.19 -30.50 15.60
N GLU A 107 -36.36 -29.61 14.61
CA GLU A 107 -37.27 -29.80 13.47
C GLU A 107 -36.91 -31.06 12.70
N ALA A 108 -35.64 -31.22 12.32
CA ALA A 108 -35.18 -32.38 11.54
C ALA A 108 -35.44 -33.72 12.27
N VAL A 109 -35.18 -33.77 13.57
CA VAL A 109 -35.39 -34.97 14.39
C VAL A 109 -36.88 -35.27 14.57
N ARG A 110 -37.71 -34.24 14.78
CA ARG A 110 -39.16 -34.40 14.95
C ARG A 110 -39.85 -34.87 13.67
N ASP A 111 -39.48 -34.27 12.54
CA ASP A 111 -40.21 -34.45 11.29
C ASP A 111 -39.69 -35.66 10.48
N ASN A 112 -38.45 -36.13 10.73
CA ASN A 112 -37.89 -37.30 10.09
C ASN A 112 -37.41 -38.38 11.10
N PRO A 113 -38.23 -39.41 11.39
CA PRO A 113 -37.82 -40.51 12.27
C PRO A 113 -36.71 -41.41 11.68
N GLY A 114 -36.44 -41.30 10.36
CA GLY A 114 -35.37 -42.02 9.67
C GLY A 114 -34.02 -41.28 9.65
N LEU A 115 -33.92 -40.13 10.33
CA LEU A 115 -32.68 -39.37 10.46
C LEU A 115 -31.62 -40.19 11.22
N LYS A 116 -30.40 -40.26 10.67
CA LYS A 116 -29.27 -40.98 11.28
C LYS A 116 -28.13 -40.04 11.69
N LYS A 117 -27.89 -38.98 10.91
CA LYS A 117 -26.75 -38.08 11.09
C LYS A 117 -27.18 -36.62 11.06
N ALA A 118 -26.52 -35.80 11.88
CA ALA A 118 -26.63 -34.35 11.84
C ALA A 118 -25.24 -33.70 11.84
N ILE A 119 -25.01 -32.76 10.93
CA ILE A 119 -23.72 -32.08 10.75
C ILE A 119 -23.91 -30.57 10.90
N ILE A 120 -23.24 -29.98 11.89
CA ILE A 120 -23.33 -28.56 12.22
C ILE A 120 -22.07 -27.83 11.75
N LEU A 121 -22.21 -26.95 10.77
CA LEU A 121 -21.08 -26.15 10.27
C LEU A 121 -20.92 -24.85 11.06
N THR A 122 -22.02 -24.36 11.64
CA THR A 122 -22.09 -23.08 12.35
C THR A 122 -21.10 -23.01 13.53
N GLU A 123 -20.34 -21.92 13.59
CA GLU A 123 -19.46 -21.56 14.72
C GLU A 123 -20.25 -20.81 15.82
N LYS A 124 -19.76 -20.86 17.06
CA LYS A 124 -20.25 -20.06 18.20
C LYS A 124 -21.65 -20.48 18.64
N VAL A 125 -21.96 -21.76 18.49
CA VAL A 125 -23.17 -22.31 19.11
C VAL A 125 -23.00 -22.28 20.63
N SER A 126 -24.03 -21.83 21.33
CA SER A 126 -23.95 -21.69 22.78
C SER A 126 -23.75 -23.06 23.45
N VAL A 127 -22.98 -23.12 24.53
CA VAL A 127 -22.78 -24.35 25.32
C VAL A 127 -24.11 -25.00 25.72
N LYS A 128 -25.11 -24.18 26.07
CA LYS A 128 -26.46 -24.63 26.41
C LYS A 128 -27.11 -25.36 25.23
N ASP A 129 -27.08 -24.76 24.05
CA ASP A 129 -27.70 -25.32 22.86
C ASP A 129 -26.96 -26.59 22.41
N SER A 130 -25.62 -26.60 22.44
CA SER A 130 -24.82 -27.78 22.13
C SER A 130 -25.17 -28.99 23.01
N ARG A 131 -25.41 -28.77 24.32
CA ARG A 131 -25.84 -29.83 25.24
C ARG A 131 -27.25 -30.33 24.94
N ILE A 132 -28.19 -29.42 24.65
CA ILE A 132 -29.57 -29.78 24.31
C ILE A 132 -29.60 -30.59 23.01
N MET A 133 -28.86 -30.14 21.99
CA MET A 133 -28.74 -30.84 20.71
C MET A 133 -28.20 -32.25 20.89
N ARG A 134 -27.10 -32.42 21.65
CA ARG A 134 -26.57 -33.76 21.99
C ARG A 134 -27.64 -34.61 22.67
N ALA A 135 -28.34 -34.09 23.68
CA ALA A 135 -29.39 -34.84 24.37
C ALA A 135 -30.55 -35.27 23.45
N ILE A 136 -31.00 -34.41 22.54
CA ILE A 136 -32.02 -34.73 21.54
C ILE A 136 -31.52 -35.88 20.64
N CYS A 137 -30.31 -35.77 20.10
CA CYS A 137 -29.73 -36.80 19.24
C CYS A 137 -29.55 -38.14 19.97
N GLN A 138 -29.09 -38.12 21.21
CA GLN A 138 -28.90 -39.29 22.07
C GLN A 138 -30.22 -40.03 22.34
N ALA A 139 -31.30 -39.29 22.62
CA ALA A 139 -32.63 -39.87 22.83
C ALA A 139 -33.20 -40.52 21.56
N ASN A 140 -32.76 -40.07 20.38
CA ASN A 140 -33.27 -40.50 19.09
C ASN A 140 -32.32 -41.43 18.33
N GLY A 141 -31.12 -41.71 18.84
CA GLY A 141 -30.14 -42.58 18.20
C GLY A 141 -29.61 -41.97 16.90
N ILE A 142 -29.16 -40.71 17.00
CA ILE A 142 -28.64 -39.92 15.89
C ILE A 142 -27.21 -39.52 16.23
N ASP A 143 -26.28 -39.70 15.30
CA ASP A 143 -24.91 -39.23 15.44
C ASP A 143 -24.84 -37.74 15.11
N LEU A 144 -24.20 -36.98 16.01
CA LEU A 144 -24.08 -35.52 15.90
C LEU A 144 -22.62 -35.12 15.69
N PHE A 145 -22.37 -34.40 14.61
CA PHE A 145 -21.04 -33.94 14.21
C PHE A 145 -20.98 -32.41 14.18
N GLY A 146 -19.80 -31.88 14.48
CA GLY A 146 -19.50 -30.47 14.29
C GLY A 146 -19.95 -29.54 15.42
N GLY A 147 -20.23 -28.29 15.03
CA GLY A 147 -20.01 -27.10 15.84
C GLY A 147 -18.67 -26.50 15.43
N ASN A 148 -18.70 -25.47 14.58
CA ASN A 148 -17.52 -24.90 13.92
C ASN A 148 -16.68 -25.94 13.13
N CYS A 149 -17.27 -26.68 12.19
CA CYS A 149 -16.55 -27.69 11.40
C CYS A 149 -16.71 -27.50 9.89
N LEU A 150 -15.90 -28.24 9.11
CA LEU A 150 -16.04 -28.35 7.66
C LEU A 150 -16.67 -29.68 7.21
N GLY A 151 -17.23 -30.46 8.14
CA GLY A 151 -17.95 -31.70 7.84
C GLY A 151 -17.07 -32.95 7.75
N LEU A 152 -17.51 -33.90 6.92
CA LEU A 152 -16.95 -35.24 6.79
C LEU A 152 -16.67 -35.56 5.32
N ALA A 153 -15.63 -36.33 5.02
CA ALA A 153 -15.39 -36.83 3.68
C ALA A 153 -14.81 -38.25 3.67
N ASP A 154 -15.19 -39.03 2.66
CA ASP A 154 -14.62 -40.35 2.35
C ASP A 154 -14.00 -40.29 0.95
N ALA A 155 -12.67 -40.35 0.89
CA ALA A 155 -11.90 -40.23 -0.35
C ALA A 155 -12.04 -41.48 -1.24
N TRP A 156 -12.33 -42.64 -0.66
CA TRP A 156 -12.49 -43.89 -1.43
C TRP A 156 -13.76 -43.90 -2.27
N ASN A 157 -14.84 -43.37 -1.70
CA ASN A 157 -16.16 -43.34 -2.33
C ASN A 157 -16.51 -42.01 -2.96
N HIS A 158 -15.62 -41.02 -2.87
CA HIS A 158 -15.81 -39.65 -3.32
C HIS A 158 -17.05 -39.04 -2.68
N VAL A 159 -17.22 -39.19 -1.36
CA VAL A 159 -18.38 -38.64 -0.65
C VAL A 159 -17.93 -37.50 0.25
N ARG A 160 -18.64 -36.37 0.15
CA ARG A 160 -18.46 -35.22 1.05
C ARG A 160 -19.79 -34.80 1.65
N LEU A 161 -19.85 -34.77 2.97
CA LEU A 161 -21.01 -34.37 3.75
C LEU A 161 -20.72 -33.08 4.51
N GLY A 162 -21.49 -32.02 4.23
CA GLY A 162 -21.43 -30.78 4.98
C GLY A 162 -20.60 -29.67 4.33
N GLY A 163 -19.43 -29.40 4.89
CA GLY A 163 -18.61 -28.23 4.60
C GLY A 163 -17.62 -28.42 3.44
N ALA A 164 -16.68 -27.49 3.33
CA ALA A 164 -15.77 -27.38 2.20
C ALA A 164 -14.46 -28.19 2.37
N LEU A 165 -14.53 -29.40 2.95
CA LEU A 165 -13.36 -30.28 2.95
C LEU A 165 -12.89 -30.54 1.52
N GLY A 166 -11.59 -30.32 1.27
CA GLY A 166 -10.97 -30.37 -0.05
C GLY A 166 -11.23 -29.16 -0.95
N GLY A 167 -11.83 -28.09 -0.42
CA GLY A 167 -12.05 -26.84 -1.15
C GLY A 167 -12.99 -26.99 -2.35
N ASN A 168 -12.67 -26.27 -3.44
CA ASN A 168 -13.45 -26.26 -4.68
C ASN A 168 -13.09 -27.41 -5.64
N ALA A 169 -11.96 -28.08 -5.41
CA ALA A 169 -11.47 -29.23 -6.17
C ALA A 169 -11.09 -30.37 -5.21
N PRO A 170 -12.08 -31.09 -4.64
CA PRO A 170 -11.80 -32.06 -3.57
C PRO A 170 -10.82 -33.17 -3.96
N GLU A 171 -10.81 -33.56 -5.23
CA GLU A 171 -9.90 -34.56 -5.82
C GLU A 171 -8.40 -34.22 -5.62
N GLU A 172 -8.03 -32.94 -5.46
CA GLU A 172 -6.64 -32.52 -5.27
C GLU A 172 -6.08 -32.90 -3.88
N SER A 173 -6.95 -33.11 -2.89
CA SER A 173 -6.53 -33.34 -1.50
C SER A 173 -7.14 -34.61 -0.89
N LEU A 174 -8.36 -34.97 -1.28
CA LEU A 174 -9.03 -36.21 -0.87
C LEU A 174 -8.61 -37.37 -1.77
N ILE A 175 -7.31 -37.64 -1.82
CA ILE A 175 -6.74 -38.72 -2.62
C ILE A 175 -6.92 -40.03 -1.87
N LYS A 176 -7.42 -41.07 -2.54
CA LYS A 176 -7.58 -42.42 -1.97
C LYS A 176 -6.24 -42.97 -1.43
N GLY A 177 -6.22 -43.37 -0.17
CA GLY A 177 -5.08 -44.08 0.45
C GLY A 177 -5.47 -44.76 1.77
N SER A 178 -4.55 -44.88 2.73
CA SER A 178 -4.74 -45.70 3.93
C SER A 178 -4.77 -44.93 5.25
N VAL A 179 -4.76 -43.59 5.24
CA VAL A 179 -4.68 -42.75 6.44
C VAL A 179 -6.00 -42.05 6.75
N ALA A 180 -6.51 -42.18 7.97
CA ALA A 180 -7.66 -41.41 8.42
C ALA A 180 -7.23 -40.07 9.06
N ILE A 181 -8.03 -39.01 8.95
CA ILE A 181 -7.74 -37.70 9.55
C ILE A 181 -8.87 -37.31 10.50
N PHE A 182 -8.53 -36.96 11.74
CA PHE A 182 -9.42 -36.32 12.69
C PHE A 182 -8.80 -35.01 13.16
N SER A 183 -9.48 -33.89 12.92
CA SER A 183 -8.93 -32.57 13.20
C SER A 183 -9.97 -31.62 13.77
N ASN A 184 -9.59 -30.87 14.82
CA ASN A 184 -10.40 -29.78 15.35
C ASN A 184 -10.50 -28.58 14.39
N SER A 185 -9.58 -28.46 13.42
CA SER A 185 -9.56 -27.40 12.41
C SER A 185 -9.92 -27.96 11.06
N GLY A 186 -10.99 -27.47 10.45
CA GLY A 186 -11.40 -27.91 9.11
C GLY A 186 -10.37 -27.58 8.03
N ASN A 187 -9.72 -26.41 8.10
CA ASN A 187 -8.68 -26.05 7.13
C ASN A 187 -7.50 -27.02 7.24
N PHE A 188 -7.05 -27.33 8.46
CA PHE A 188 -5.95 -28.28 8.64
C PHE A 188 -6.33 -29.72 8.30
N THR A 189 -7.61 -30.11 8.34
CA THR A 189 -8.04 -31.40 7.76
C THR A 189 -7.61 -31.50 6.30
N THR A 190 -7.84 -30.45 5.49
CA THR A 190 -7.48 -30.42 4.07
C THR A 190 -5.97 -30.22 3.87
N THR A 191 -5.33 -29.31 4.61
CA THR A 191 -3.87 -29.08 4.48
C THR A 191 -3.06 -30.32 4.83
N ILE A 192 -3.44 -31.06 5.88
CA ILE A 192 -2.77 -32.30 6.28
C ILE A 192 -2.89 -33.33 5.17
N ALA A 193 -4.07 -33.48 4.55
CA ALA A 193 -4.25 -34.41 3.43
C ALA A 193 -3.32 -34.09 2.24
N VAL A 194 -3.14 -32.81 1.91
CA VAL A 194 -2.16 -32.37 0.90
C VAL A 194 -0.74 -32.70 1.33
N TYR A 195 -0.36 -32.44 2.59
CA TYR A 195 0.99 -32.72 3.09
C TYR A 195 1.30 -34.22 3.10
N LEU A 196 0.34 -35.06 3.46
CA LEU A 196 0.48 -36.51 3.38
C LEU A 196 0.79 -36.98 1.96
N SER A 197 0.15 -36.36 0.95
CA SER A 197 0.39 -36.71 -0.46
C SER A 197 1.82 -36.43 -0.91
N THR A 198 2.51 -35.45 -0.30
CA THR A 198 3.93 -35.16 -0.61
C THR A 198 4.88 -36.24 -0.12
N ALA A 199 4.43 -37.15 0.76
CA ALA A 199 5.18 -38.32 1.19
C ALA A 199 4.55 -39.64 0.72
N GLY A 200 3.63 -39.58 -0.25
CA GLY A 200 3.02 -40.77 -0.86
C GLY A 200 1.85 -41.38 -0.09
N TRP A 201 1.29 -40.67 0.90
CA TRP A 201 0.17 -41.16 1.71
C TRP A 201 -1.15 -40.52 1.26
N GLY A 202 -2.16 -41.35 0.99
CA GLY A 202 -3.52 -40.88 0.72
C GLY A 202 -4.42 -41.05 1.95
N THR A 203 -5.64 -40.56 1.83
CA THR A 203 -6.63 -40.58 2.91
C THR A 203 -7.73 -41.62 2.69
N THR A 204 -8.29 -42.13 3.78
CA THR A 204 -9.55 -42.90 3.80
C THR A 204 -10.71 -41.95 4.09
N THR A 205 -10.82 -41.55 5.36
CA THR A 205 -11.89 -40.72 5.89
C THR A 205 -11.30 -39.50 6.59
N SER A 206 -11.82 -38.32 6.26
CA SER A 206 -11.42 -37.03 6.82
C SER A 206 -12.56 -36.44 7.63
N VAL A 207 -12.30 -36.18 8.91
CA VAL A 207 -13.27 -35.67 9.87
C VAL A 207 -12.80 -34.31 10.38
N SER A 208 -13.58 -33.27 10.09
CA SER A 208 -13.50 -32.01 10.82
C SER A 208 -14.44 -32.12 12.03
N SER A 209 -13.88 -32.31 13.22
CA SER A 209 -14.67 -32.42 14.45
C SER A 209 -15.22 -31.06 14.91
N GLY A 210 -14.51 -30.00 14.52
CA GLY A 210 -14.78 -28.63 14.89
C GLY A 210 -14.15 -28.21 16.21
N LYS A 211 -14.46 -26.99 16.66
CA LYS A 211 -13.78 -26.34 17.79
C LYS A 211 -14.70 -25.56 18.73
N ASP A 212 -16.01 -25.74 18.63
CA ASP A 212 -16.86 -25.24 19.72
C ASP A 212 -16.52 -25.96 21.04
N VAL A 213 -16.83 -25.32 22.18
CA VAL A 213 -16.45 -25.81 23.53
C VAL A 213 -16.83 -27.27 23.74
N TYR A 214 -17.94 -27.71 23.16
CA TYR A 214 -18.44 -29.09 23.19
C TYR A 214 -18.20 -29.77 21.84
N ILE A 215 -17.27 -30.71 21.79
CA ILE A 215 -17.05 -31.57 20.62
C ILE A 215 -18.12 -32.67 20.60
N GLN A 216 -18.95 -32.67 19.55
CA GLN A 216 -20.10 -33.57 19.47
C GLN A 216 -19.73 -35.01 19.08
N TYR A 217 -18.67 -35.19 18.31
CA TYR A 217 -18.09 -36.50 17.96
C TYR A 217 -16.60 -36.46 18.27
N SER A 218 -16.20 -37.14 19.34
CA SER A 218 -14.88 -37.02 19.97
C SER A 218 -13.85 -37.98 19.38
N ALA A 219 -12.58 -37.77 19.76
CA ALA A 219 -11.48 -38.64 19.36
C ALA A 219 -11.69 -40.10 19.80
N LYS A 220 -12.38 -40.37 20.91
CA LYS A 220 -12.65 -41.74 21.38
C LYS A 220 -13.63 -42.49 20.46
N GLU A 221 -14.70 -41.83 20.05
CA GLU A 221 -15.66 -42.38 19.08
C GLU A 221 -14.97 -42.61 17.72
N PHE A 222 -14.12 -41.65 17.30
CA PHE A 222 -13.33 -41.80 16.07
C PHE A 222 -12.33 -42.96 16.12
N LEU A 223 -11.57 -43.13 17.20
CA LEU A 223 -10.57 -44.20 17.32
C LEU A 223 -11.21 -45.59 17.42
N TYR A 224 -12.36 -45.71 18.11
CA TYR A 224 -13.13 -46.94 18.08
C TYR A 224 -13.54 -47.30 16.64
N ALA A 225 -14.07 -46.34 15.88
CA ALA A 225 -14.44 -46.55 14.48
C ALA A 225 -13.21 -46.82 13.58
N LEU A 226 -12.06 -46.23 13.89
CA LEU A 226 -10.79 -46.45 13.20
C LEU A 226 -10.34 -47.90 13.33
N ASP A 227 -10.35 -48.47 14.54
CA ASP A 227 -9.91 -49.84 14.79
C ASP A 227 -10.76 -50.86 14.00
N ASN A 228 -12.04 -50.55 13.81
CA ASN A 228 -12.99 -51.36 13.04
C ASN A 228 -12.98 -51.12 11.51
N ASP A 229 -12.26 -50.10 11.00
CA ASP A 229 -12.18 -49.84 9.54
C ASP A 229 -10.93 -50.49 8.91
N GLU A 230 -11.10 -51.62 8.23
CA GLU A 230 -9.99 -52.33 7.56
C GLU A 230 -9.25 -51.50 6.50
N ARG A 231 -9.89 -50.46 5.93
CA ARG A 231 -9.27 -49.58 4.93
C ARG A 231 -8.21 -48.68 5.54
N SER A 232 -8.39 -48.31 6.81
CA SER A 232 -7.55 -47.36 7.52
C SER A 232 -6.47 -48.09 8.31
N LYS A 233 -5.19 -47.80 8.02
CA LYS A 233 -4.02 -48.41 8.66
C LYS A 233 -3.42 -47.52 9.75
N ALA A 234 -3.63 -46.21 9.68
CA ALA A 234 -3.16 -45.23 10.65
C ALA A 234 -4.11 -44.03 10.69
N ALA A 235 -3.97 -43.19 11.71
CA ALA A 235 -4.69 -41.93 11.78
C ALA A 235 -3.82 -40.72 12.16
N ILE A 236 -4.22 -39.54 11.68
CA ILE A 236 -3.69 -38.26 12.13
C ILE A 236 -4.71 -37.60 13.05
N LEU A 237 -4.28 -37.23 14.25
CA LEU A 237 -5.06 -36.47 15.23
C LEU A 237 -4.48 -35.07 15.34
N TYR A 238 -5.17 -34.06 14.82
CA TYR A 238 -4.80 -32.65 14.99
C TYR A 238 -5.60 -32.03 16.13
N SER A 239 -4.90 -31.63 17.18
CA SER A 239 -5.48 -31.14 18.43
C SER A 239 -5.04 -29.73 18.78
N GLU A 240 -6.02 -28.94 19.21
CA GLU A 240 -5.81 -27.60 19.76
C GLU A 240 -6.00 -27.58 21.30
N PRO A 241 -5.50 -26.55 22.00
CA PRO A 241 -5.69 -26.40 23.43
C PRO A 241 -7.18 -26.23 23.82
N GLY A 242 -7.56 -26.79 24.96
CA GLY A 242 -8.91 -26.77 25.53
C GLY A 242 -9.65 -28.10 25.39
N GLY A 243 -10.35 -28.50 26.47
CA GLY A 243 -11.11 -29.74 26.58
C GLY A 243 -10.25 -30.98 26.85
N TYR A 244 -10.89 -32.01 27.42
CA TYR A 244 -10.28 -33.29 27.80
C TYR A 244 -10.55 -34.41 26.77
N TYR A 245 -10.88 -34.05 25.53
CA TYR A 245 -11.34 -35.00 24.50
C TYR A 245 -10.29 -36.05 24.14
N GLU A 246 -9.02 -35.66 24.20
CA GLU A 246 -7.86 -36.48 23.89
C GLU A 246 -7.25 -37.17 25.12
N TYR A 247 -7.86 -37.04 26.30
CA TYR A 247 -7.35 -37.68 27.49
C TYR A 247 -7.75 -39.16 27.54
N GLY A 248 -6.76 -40.03 27.77
CA GLY A 248 -6.96 -41.48 27.96
C GLY A 248 -7.46 -42.19 26.70
N LEU A 249 -6.91 -41.83 25.54
CA LEU A 249 -7.18 -42.51 24.26
C LEU A 249 -6.62 -43.94 24.25
N LYS A 250 -7.26 -44.80 23.46
CA LYS A 250 -6.86 -46.17 23.16
C LYS A 250 -7.15 -46.45 21.69
N SER A 251 -6.24 -47.13 21.02
CA SER A 251 -6.35 -47.55 19.62
C SER A 251 -5.40 -48.71 19.38
N ASP A 252 -5.82 -49.68 18.57
CA ASP A 252 -4.97 -50.79 18.12
C ASP A 252 -4.10 -50.38 16.92
N LYS A 253 -4.50 -49.31 16.23
CA LYS A 253 -3.77 -48.75 15.07
C LYS A 253 -2.88 -47.56 15.43
N PRO A 254 -1.76 -47.36 14.70
CA PRO A 254 -0.84 -46.25 14.94
C PRO A 254 -1.46 -44.88 14.69
N ILE A 255 -1.07 -43.89 15.50
CA ILE A 255 -1.57 -42.51 15.45
C ILE A 255 -0.41 -41.51 15.36
N ILE A 256 -0.52 -40.50 14.50
CA ILE A 256 0.31 -39.30 14.57
C ILE A 256 -0.51 -38.18 15.22
N ALA A 257 -0.11 -37.75 16.40
CA ALA A 257 -0.74 -36.64 17.09
C ALA A 257 -0.01 -35.33 16.77
N CYS A 258 -0.73 -34.30 16.36
CA CYS A 258 -0.20 -32.95 16.18
C CYS A 258 -0.86 -32.01 17.19
N VAL A 259 -0.10 -31.56 18.19
CA VAL A 259 -0.57 -30.59 19.19
C VAL A 259 0.03 -29.23 18.90
N VAL A 260 -0.82 -28.23 18.70
CA VAL A 260 -0.39 -26.85 18.42
C VAL A 260 -0.76 -25.89 19.54
N GLY A 261 -0.28 -24.65 19.44
CA GLY A 261 -0.78 -23.57 20.29
C GLY A 261 -0.02 -23.35 21.60
N ARG A 262 1.22 -23.88 21.76
CA ARG A 262 2.11 -23.58 22.89
C ARG A 262 2.21 -22.08 23.22
N TRP A 263 2.21 -21.22 22.19
CA TRP A 263 2.29 -19.76 22.36
C TRP A 263 1.13 -19.16 23.16
N LYS A 264 -0.03 -19.82 23.21
CA LYS A 264 -1.19 -19.35 23.98
C LYS A 264 -0.93 -19.33 25.48
N ALA A 265 -0.02 -20.18 25.98
CA ALA A 265 0.41 -20.15 27.38
C ALA A 265 1.07 -18.81 27.78
N ARG A 266 1.53 -18.01 26.81
CA ARG A 266 2.16 -16.70 27.03
C ARG A 266 1.18 -15.52 26.96
N LEU A 267 -0.11 -15.77 26.79
CA LEU A 267 -1.12 -14.72 26.58
C LEU A 267 -2.12 -14.64 27.74
N THR A 268 -2.47 -13.41 28.09
CA THR A 268 -3.47 -13.08 29.13
C THR A 268 -4.88 -12.86 28.57
N LYS A 269 -5.05 -12.90 27.23
CA LYS A 269 -6.34 -12.74 26.52
C LYS A 269 -6.67 -14.00 25.72
N ALA A 270 -7.97 -14.33 25.63
CA ALA A 270 -8.45 -15.42 24.79
C ALA A 270 -8.18 -15.11 23.30
N CYS A 271 -7.52 -16.03 22.60
CA CYS A 271 -7.22 -15.92 21.18
C CYS A 271 -8.01 -16.96 20.36
N GLY A 272 -8.89 -16.46 19.48
CA GLY A 272 -9.62 -17.26 18.49
C GLY A 272 -10.61 -18.26 19.11
N HIS A 273 -11.01 -19.26 18.30
CA HIS A 273 -12.19 -20.13 18.52
C HIS A 273 -12.36 -20.66 19.96
N ALA A 274 -13.62 -20.77 20.38
CA ALA A 274 -14.14 -20.70 21.75
C ALA A 274 -13.71 -21.76 22.80
N GLY A 275 -12.69 -22.60 22.56
CA GLY A 275 -12.39 -23.76 23.41
C GLY A 275 -11.42 -23.59 24.59
N SER A 276 -10.60 -22.53 24.65
CA SER A 276 -9.51 -22.46 25.66
C SER A 276 -9.86 -21.55 26.84
N LEU A 277 -10.15 -22.14 28.00
CA LEU A 277 -10.09 -21.46 29.30
C LEU A 277 -8.69 -21.70 29.90
N SER A 278 -8.07 -20.66 30.46
CA SER A 278 -6.76 -20.81 31.10
C SER A 278 -6.91 -21.45 32.49
N GLY A 279 -6.02 -22.36 32.87
CA GLY A 279 -5.95 -22.95 34.22
C GLY A 279 -6.69 -24.28 34.43
N SER A 280 -7.27 -24.88 33.38
CA SER A 280 -8.04 -26.12 33.45
C SER A 280 -7.25 -27.41 33.21
N GLY A 281 -5.92 -27.36 33.04
CA GLY A 281 -5.09 -28.57 32.87
C GLY A 281 -5.26 -29.28 31.52
N ASP A 282 -5.78 -28.58 30.52
CA ASP A 282 -6.12 -29.05 29.17
C ASP A 282 -5.46 -28.18 28.06
N ASP A 283 -4.36 -27.52 28.42
CA ASP A 283 -3.57 -26.71 27.49
C ASP A 283 -2.72 -27.58 26.53
N ALA A 284 -1.96 -26.91 25.66
CA ALA A 284 -1.09 -27.61 24.69
C ALA A 284 -0.10 -28.56 25.38
N LEU A 285 0.52 -28.13 26.47
CA LEU A 285 1.57 -28.90 27.15
C LEU A 285 0.98 -30.13 27.86
N ALA A 286 -0.19 -29.98 28.49
CA ALA A 286 -0.90 -31.10 29.08
C ALA A 286 -1.28 -32.13 28.02
N LYS A 287 -1.82 -31.69 26.87
CA LYS A 287 -2.16 -32.58 25.75
C LYS A 287 -0.94 -33.28 25.16
N GLU A 288 0.16 -32.55 25.00
CA GLU A 288 1.45 -33.15 24.59
C GLU A 288 1.86 -34.26 25.55
N GLN A 289 1.80 -34.03 26.87
CA GLN A 289 2.12 -35.06 27.86
C GLN A 289 1.20 -36.28 27.74
N TRP A 290 -0.11 -36.09 27.54
CA TRP A 290 -1.05 -37.21 27.36
C TRP A 290 -0.69 -38.09 26.17
N PHE A 291 -0.25 -37.49 25.06
CA PHE A 291 0.20 -38.23 23.89
C PHE A 291 1.57 -38.88 24.08
N LEU A 292 2.52 -38.22 24.75
CA LEU A 292 3.81 -38.83 25.12
C LEU A 292 3.60 -40.09 25.97
N ASP A 293 2.74 -40.01 26.99
CA ASP A 293 2.39 -41.13 27.87
C ASP A 293 1.71 -42.26 27.07
N TYR A 294 0.80 -41.91 26.15
CA TYR A 294 0.13 -42.88 25.28
C TYR A 294 1.11 -43.66 24.40
N PHE A 295 2.05 -42.94 23.76
CA PHE A 295 3.07 -43.52 22.89
C PHE A 295 4.20 -44.23 23.66
N GLY A 296 4.40 -43.88 24.93
CA GLY A 296 5.50 -44.39 25.75
C GLY A 296 6.86 -43.84 25.32
N VAL A 297 6.92 -42.56 24.94
CA VAL A 297 8.13 -41.88 24.47
C VAL A 297 8.41 -40.63 25.32
N ASP A 298 9.66 -40.19 25.35
CA ASP A 298 10.15 -39.09 26.21
C ASP A 298 10.25 -37.73 25.49
N GLY A 299 9.85 -37.65 24.22
CA GLY A 299 9.92 -36.41 23.47
C GLY A 299 9.11 -36.41 22.17
N VAL A 300 8.99 -35.20 21.60
CA VAL A 300 8.32 -34.95 20.32
C VAL A 300 9.22 -35.30 19.14
N TYR A 301 8.61 -35.66 18.02
CA TYR A 301 9.28 -35.86 16.75
C TYR A 301 9.66 -34.52 16.11
N THR A 302 10.92 -34.41 15.68
CA THR A 302 11.39 -33.43 14.68
C THR A 302 12.25 -34.15 13.63
N PRO A 303 12.44 -33.57 12.43
CA PRO A 303 13.32 -34.16 11.41
C PRO A 303 14.74 -34.42 11.95
N GLU A 304 15.25 -33.57 12.82
CA GLU A 304 16.59 -33.70 13.43
C GLU A 304 16.62 -34.72 14.57
N LYS A 305 15.48 -34.95 15.25
CA LYS A 305 15.33 -35.89 16.36
C LYS A 305 14.04 -36.73 16.18
N PRO A 306 14.08 -37.78 15.35
CA PRO A 306 12.89 -38.53 14.93
C PRO A 306 12.41 -39.54 15.99
N ILE A 307 11.86 -39.06 17.10
CA ILE A 307 11.32 -39.91 18.19
C ILE A 307 9.98 -40.50 17.76
N VAL A 308 9.89 -41.83 17.64
CA VAL A 308 8.68 -42.57 17.25
C VAL A 308 8.52 -43.88 18.04
N SER A 309 7.31 -44.42 18.08
CA SER A 309 7.00 -45.75 18.63
C SER A 309 6.08 -46.52 17.67
N LYS A 310 5.88 -47.84 17.90
CA LYS A 310 4.86 -48.61 17.17
C LYS A 310 3.44 -48.06 17.38
N LYS A 311 3.16 -47.38 18.50
CA LYS A 311 1.86 -46.77 18.74
C LYS A 311 1.68 -45.45 17.98
N GLY A 312 2.76 -44.81 17.56
CA GLY A 312 2.69 -43.48 16.96
C GLY A 312 3.81 -42.53 17.33
N ALA A 313 3.58 -41.25 17.02
CA ALA A 313 4.48 -40.14 17.30
C ALA A 313 3.70 -38.84 17.59
N LEU A 314 4.32 -37.95 18.38
CA LEU A 314 3.80 -36.62 18.67
C LEU A 314 4.63 -35.57 17.90
N VAL A 315 3.96 -34.71 17.13
CA VAL A 315 4.56 -33.56 16.46
C VAL A 315 3.91 -32.25 16.93
N THR A 316 4.62 -31.14 16.77
CA THR A 316 4.09 -29.79 17.09
C THR A 316 3.97 -28.88 15.87
N ASN A 317 4.31 -29.40 14.70
CA ASN A 317 4.21 -28.72 13.42
C ASN A 317 3.59 -29.69 12.41
N ILE A 318 2.54 -29.27 11.71
CA ILE A 318 1.86 -30.09 10.71
C ILE A 318 2.79 -30.50 9.56
N ALA A 319 3.83 -29.70 9.26
CA ALA A 319 4.82 -30.02 8.22
C ALA A 319 5.64 -31.27 8.53
N HIS A 320 5.74 -31.67 9.81
CA HIS A 320 6.46 -32.88 10.22
C HIS A 320 5.59 -34.14 10.19
N ILE A 321 4.27 -34.01 10.01
CA ILE A 321 3.33 -35.14 10.00
C ILE A 321 3.71 -36.19 8.94
N PRO A 322 4.01 -35.83 7.67
CA PRO A 322 4.25 -36.83 6.64
C PRO A 322 5.47 -37.71 6.95
N GLU A 323 6.57 -37.10 7.40
CA GLU A 323 7.80 -37.82 7.73
C GLU A 323 7.63 -38.67 9.01
N ALA A 324 6.97 -38.13 10.04
CA ALA A 324 6.65 -38.86 11.26
C ALA A 324 5.76 -40.08 10.98
N LEU A 325 4.74 -39.92 10.13
CA LEU A 325 3.90 -41.01 9.68
C LEU A 325 4.73 -42.08 8.97
N THR A 326 5.53 -41.70 7.97
CA THR A 326 6.38 -42.64 7.24
C THR A 326 7.26 -43.44 8.19
N LYS A 327 7.90 -42.80 9.18
CA LYS A 327 8.74 -43.48 10.17
C LYS A 327 7.97 -44.43 11.08
N VAL A 328 6.75 -44.08 11.50
CA VAL A 328 5.89 -44.99 12.27
C VAL A 328 5.44 -46.18 11.41
N MET A 329 5.07 -45.95 10.15
CA MET A 329 4.60 -46.99 9.24
C MET A 329 5.70 -47.97 8.84
N GLU A 330 6.96 -47.52 8.76
CA GLU A 330 8.14 -48.37 8.62
C GLU A 330 8.23 -49.42 9.75
N LEU A 331 7.91 -49.06 11.01
CA LEU A 331 7.90 -50.00 12.15
C LEU A 331 6.82 -51.08 12.04
N HIS A 332 5.82 -50.86 11.19
CA HIS A 332 4.74 -51.78 10.86
C HIS A 332 4.93 -52.46 9.48
N ASN A 333 6.11 -52.31 8.87
CA ASN A 333 6.42 -52.83 7.54
C ASN A 333 5.42 -52.40 6.45
N THR A 334 4.85 -51.19 6.59
CA THR A 334 3.88 -50.64 5.63
C THR A 334 4.54 -49.55 4.79
N LYS A 335 4.46 -49.67 3.47
CA LYS A 335 4.95 -48.68 2.50
C LYS A 335 3.89 -47.61 2.20
N PRO A 336 4.28 -46.41 1.72
CA PRO A 336 3.37 -45.41 1.19
C PRO A 336 2.40 -45.97 0.14
N ASP A 337 1.22 -45.35 0.02
CA ASP A 337 0.14 -45.78 -0.87
C ASP A 337 0.48 -45.57 -2.35
N PHE A 338 1.28 -44.55 -2.65
CA PHE A 338 1.72 -44.16 -3.99
C PHE A 338 3.06 -43.40 -3.94
N ASP A 339 3.66 -43.12 -5.10
CA ASP A 339 4.90 -42.32 -5.19
C ASP A 339 4.69 -40.88 -4.71
N GLU A 340 5.72 -40.30 -4.07
CA GLU A 340 5.68 -38.93 -3.55
C GLU A 340 5.22 -37.89 -4.59
N ARG A 341 4.34 -36.97 -4.17
CA ARG A 341 3.82 -35.90 -5.03
C ARG A 341 4.26 -34.53 -4.54
N GLY A 342 5.30 -33.97 -5.16
CA GLY A 342 5.78 -32.62 -4.85
C GLY A 342 6.62 -32.55 -3.57
N SER A 343 6.71 -31.37 -2.97
CA SER A 343 7.47 -31.16 -1.72
C SER A 343 6.97 -29.95 -0.95
N LEU A 344 7.23 -29.92 0.36
CA LEU A 344 6.90 -28.80 1.26
C LEU A 344 7.96 -27.68 1.24
N ASN A 345 8.94 -27.74 0.34
CA ASN A 345 9.97 -26.72 0.20
C ASN A 345 9.35 -25.39 -0.24
N LEU A 346 9.84 -24.29 0.34
CA LEU A 346 9.44 -22.95 -0.08
C LEU A 346 9.91 -22.69 -1.52
N LYS A 347 8.98 -22.32 -2.40
CA LYS A 347 9.20 -22.06 -3.83
C LYS A 347 8.68 -20.66 -4.18
N PRO A 348 9.45 -19.58 -3.94
CA PRO A 348 8.99 -18.22 -4.19
C PRO A 348 8.77 -18.01 -5.70
N TRP A 349 7.59 -17.58 -6.12
CA TRP A 349 7.31 -17.19 -7.52
C TRP A 349 7.54 -15.70 -7.79
N PHE A 350 7.71 -14.92 -6.72
CA PHE A 350 7.97 -13.49 -6.77
C PHE A 350 8.97 -13.12 -5.70
N GLY A 351 9.79 -12.11 -5.99
CA GLY A 351 10.77 -11.54 -5.08
C GLY A 351 10.85 -10.05 -5.31
N ASN A 352 10.90 -9.29 -4.23
CA ASN A 352 11.08 -7.84 -4.26
C ASN A 352 11.85 -7.42 -3.01
N ASN A 353 13.14 -7.17 -3.18
CA ASN A 353 14.01 -6.66 -2.12
C ASN A 353 13.93 -5.13 -1.97
N GLN A 354 13.02 -4.46 -2.71
CA GLN A 354 12.87 -2.99 -2.74
C GLN A 354 14.16 -2.25 -3.11
N GLY A 355 15.05 -2.90 -3.88
CA GLY A 355 16.36 -2.36 -4.23
C GLY A 355 17.41 -2.49 -3.13
N LEU A 356 17.11 -3.21 -2.04
CA LEU A 356 18.10 -3.54 -1.01
C LEU A 356 18.99 -4.68 -1.52
N SER A 357 20.30 -4.53 -1.32
CA SER A 357 21.24 -5.62 -1.52
C SER A 357 21.18 -6.56 -0.31
N LEU A 358 20.59 -7.75 -0.50
CA LEU A 358 20.45 -8.76 0.55
C LEU A 358 21.54 -9.83 0.45
N PRO A 359 21.99 -10.42 1.57
CA PRO A 359 22.85 -11.61 1.54
C PRO A 359 22.19 -12.77 0.78
N PRO A 360 22.95 -13.62 0.06
CA PRO A 360 22.40 -14.73 -0.73
C PRO A 360 21.51 -15.71 0.04
N GLU A 361 21.77 -15.89 1.33
CA GLU A 361 20.97 -16.73 2.22
C GLU A 361 19.58 -16.14 2.56
N LEU A 362 19.39 -14.83 2.33
CA LEU A 362 18.12 -14.12 2.51
C LEU A 362 17.46 -13.75 1.17
N ASP A 363 18.25 -13.68 0.09
CA ASP A 363 17.77 -13.41 -1.27
C ASP A 363 17.40 -14.73 -1.98
N LEU A 364 16.33 -15.35 -1.51
CA LEU A 364 15.87 -16.62 -2.06
C LEU A 364 15.57 -16.49 -3.56
N PRO A 365 16.11 -17.39 -4.40
CA PRO A 365 15.88 -17.31 -5.84
C PRO A 365 14.40 -17.53 -6.14
N ILE A 366 13.87 -16.67 -7.03
CA ILE A 366 12.55 -16.86 -7.60
C ILE A 366 12.61 -18.08 -8.53
N VAL A 367 11.64 -18.99 -8.38
CA VAL A 367 11.44 -20.12 -9.28
C VAL A 367 10.22 -19.91 -10.16
N GLU A 368 10.18 -20.58 -11.30
CA GLU A 368 9.00 -20.55 -12.17
C GLU A 368 7.78 -21.12 -11.43
N ALA A 369 6.65 -20.45 -11.58
CA ALA A 369 5.39 -20.94 -11.03
C ALA A 369 4.93 -22.21 -11.77
N ALA A 370 4.17 -23.07 -11.10
CA ALA A 370 3.56 -24.21 -11.77
C ALA A 370 2.37 -23.75 -12.65
N SER A 371 2.09 -24.45 -13.75
CA SER A 371 0.88 -24.18 -14.55
C SER A 371 -0.39 -24.45 -13.72
N PRO A 372 -1.44 -23.60 -13.85
CA PRO A 372 -1.58 -22.48 -14.80
C PRO A 372 -1.07 -21.12 -14.27
N TYR A 373 -0.39 -21.08 -13.13
CA TYR A 373 0.02 -19.82 -12.50
C TYR A 373 1.16 -19.12 -13.26
N ASN A 374 2.08 -19.85 -13.87
CA ASN A 374 3.11 -19.24 -14.74
C ASN A 374 2.47 -18.48 -15.91
N GLU A 375 1.49 -19.07 -16.59
CA GLU A 375 0.73 -18.44 -17.67
C GLU A 375 0.00 -17.18 -17.20
N GLN A 376 -0.55 -17.20 -15.98
CA GLN A 376 -1.19 -16.03 -15.37
C GLN A 376 -0.18 -14.92 -15.03
N ILE A 377 1.02 -15.28 -14.56
CA ILE A 377 2.10 -14.34 -14.29
C ILE A 377 2.58 -13.68 -15.57
N GLU A 378 2.79 -14.47 -16.63
CA GLU A 378 3.19 -13.93 -17.94
C GLU A 378 2.15 -12.94 -18.49
N ALA A 379 0.86 -13.26 -18.36
CA ALA A 379 -0.21 -12.34 -18.72
C ALA A 379 -0.21 -11.04 -17.87
N LEU A 380 0.14 -11.13 -16.58
CA LEU A 380 0.29 -9.96 -15.70
C LEU A 380 1.52 -9.11 -16.00
N ASP A 381 2.58 -9.71 -16.56
CA ASP A 381 3.80 -8.99 -16.97
C ASP A 381 3.58 -8.16 -18.24
N GLN A 382 2.59 -8.51 -19.06
CA GLN A 382 2.13 -7.65 -20.16
C GLN A 382 1.43 -6.36 -19.67
N MET A 383 0.99 -6.32 -18.41
CA MET A 383 0.42 -5.11 -17.79
C MET A 383 1.53 -4.18 -17.29
N VAL A 384 2.06 -3.37 -18.21
CA VAL A 384 3.13 -2.39 -17.95
C VAL A 384 2.57 -1.10 -17.34
N GLY A 385 3.25 -0.59 -16.31
CA GLY A 385 2.88 0.65 -15.61
C GLY A 385 1.80 0.47 -14.54
N ALA A 386 1.63 1.50 -13.72
CA ALA A 386 0.64 1.55 -12.65
C ALA A 386 -0.78 1.59 -13.22
N GLN A 387 -1.67 0.79 -12.62
CA GLN A 387 -3.12 0.90 -12.82
C GLN A 387 -3.78 1.23 -11.49
N HIS A 388 -4.32 2.44 -11.39
CA HIS A 388 -4.96 2.93 -10.18
C HIS A 388 -6.49 2.86 -10.28
N ARG A 389 -7.13 2.43 -9.20
CA ARG A 389 -8.59 2.54 -9.09
C ARG A 389 -8.96 4.00 -8.95
N ARG A 390 -9.85 4.50 -9.83
CA ARG A 390 -10.28 5.90 -9.76
C ARG A 390 -11.15 6.19 -8.54
N GLU A 391 -10.91 7.31 -7.87
CA GLU A 391 -11.61 7.77 -6.66
C GLU A 391 -11.76 9.30 -6.61
N THR A 392 -12.56 9.80 -5.67
CA THR A 392 -12.68 11.26 -5.44
C THR A 392 -11.48 11.74 -4.63
N LEU A 393 -10.83 12.81 -5.09
CA LEU A 393 -9.60 13.35 -4.47
C LEU A 393 -9.77 14.76 -3.91
N LYS A 394 -11.02 15.17 -3.64
CA LYS A 394 -11.29 16.37 -2.82
C LYS A 394 -10.80 16.09 -1.41
N ASP A 395 -9.87 16.91 -0.91
CA ASP A 395 -9.19 16.74 0.39
C ASP A 395 -8.48 15.37 0.59
N ALA A 396 -8.23 14.62 -0.48
CA ALA A 396 -7.52 13.34 -0.48
C ALA A 396 -6.48 13.31 -1.60
N SER A 397 -5.47 12.46 -1.48
CA SER A 397 -4.42 12.28 -2.49
C SER A 397 -3.68 10.97 -2.30
N GLY A 398 -3.25 10.37 -3.41
CA GLY A 398 -2.25 9.32 -3.44
C GLY A 398 -0.81 9.85 -3.49
N ALA A 399 -0.63 11.15 -3.76
CA ALA A 399 0.67 11.81 -3.83
C ALA A 399 1.08 12.49 -2.53
N SER A 400 0.21 13.29 -1.90
CA SER A 400 0.55 14.00 -0.66
C SER A 400 -0.36 13.67 0.52
N MET A 401 0.17 13.74 1.73
CA MET A 401 -0.61 13.50 2.94
C MET A 401 -0.05 14.26 4.14
N MET A 402 -0.88 14.44 5.16
CA MET A 402 -0.46 14.91 6.48
C MET A 402 -0.27 13.71 7.40
N ASP A 403 0.88 13.59 8.06
CA ASP A 403 1.04 12.60 9.11
C ASP A 403 0.12 12.95 10.29
N PRO A 404 -0.82 12.07 10.68
CA PRO A 404 -1.79 12.42 11.72
C PRO A 404 -1.15 12.62 13.09
N LYS A 405 0.02 12.03 13.36
CA LYS A 405 0.72 12.13 14.64
C LYS A 405 1.66 13.33 14.67
N THR A 406 2.52 13.46 13.67
CA THR A 406 3.55 14.51 13.67
C THR A 406 3.08 15.81 13.03
N GLN A 407 2.04 15.76 12.21
CA GLN A 407 1.54 16.89 11.40
C GLN A 407 2.60 17.42 10.43
N VAL A 408 3.61 16.61 10.13
CA VAL A 408 4.56 16.85 9.04
C VAL A 408 3.97 16.24 7.77
N SER A 409 3.97 17.01 6.71
CA SER A 409 3.49 16.55 5.41
C SER A 409 4.45 15.54 4.78
N LYS A 410 3.91 14.70 3.90
CA LYS A 410 4.66 13.72 3.12
C LYS A 410 4.28 13.83 1.65
N ILE A 411 5.22 13.48 0.78
CA ILE A 411 5.03 13.27 -0.65
C ILE A 411 5.52 11.87 -1.03
N HIS A 412 4.67 11.05 -1.63
CA HIS A 412 4.92 9.63 -1.93
C HIS A 412 5.51 8.85 -0.75
N ASN A 413 4.96 9.07 0.45
CA ASN A 413 5.43 8.55 1.75
C ASN A 413 6.79 9.04 2.26
N THR A 414 7.49 9.92 1.54
CA THR A 414 8.70 10.61 2.03
C THR A 414 8.32 11.85 2.82
N SER A 415 8.89 12.04 4.01
CA SER A 415 8.69 13.28 4.78
C SER A 415 9.22 14.49 4.03
N ILE A 416 8.56 15.65 4.14
CA ILE A 416 9.15 16.90 3.63
C ILE A 416 10.50 17.22 4.29
N LEU A 417 10.77 16.71 5.50
CA LEU A 417 12.07 16.86 6.15
C LEU A 417 13.15 16.09 5.39
N ASP A 418 12.87 14.84 5.02
CA ASP A 418 13.79 14.02 4.20
C ASP A 418 13.93 14.61 2.78
N ALA A 419 12.83 15.11 2.20
CA ALA A 419 12.84 15.74 0.89
C ALA A 419 13.65 17.06 0.88
N SER A 420 13.71 17.80 2.00
CA SER A 420 14.55 19.00 2.15
C SER A 420 16.05 18.72 2.07
N MET A 421 16.46 17.48 2.29
CA MET A 421 17.85 17.05 2.16
C MET A 421 18.22 16.68 0.71
N LYS A 422 17.29 16.81 -0.24
CA LYS A 422 17.49 16.48 -1.66
C LYS A 422 17.50 17.74 -2.52
N SER A 423 18.23 17.68 -3.63
CA SER A 423 18.32 18.78 -4.60
C SER A 423 16.96 19.09 -5.22
N PHE A 424 16.82 20.30 -5.78
CA PHE A 424 15.59 20.75 -6.42
C PHE A 424 15.20 19.84 -7.59
N GLU A 425 16.15 19.54 -8.47
CA GLU A 425 15.99 18.62 -9.59
C GLU A 425 15.60 17.21 -9.15
N ALA A 426 16.21 16.67 -8.09
CA ALA A 426 15.91 15.33 -7.60
C ALA A 426 14.47 15.25 -7.08
N ASN A 427 14.00 16.30 -6.39
CA ASN A 427 12.62 16.40 -5.94
C ASN A 427 11.63 16.57 -7.10
N LEU A 428 11.98 17.31 -8.16
CA LEU A 428 11.15 17.45 -9.36
C LEU A 428 10.98 16.12 -10.12
N VAL A 429 12.06 15.33 -10.24
CA VAL A 429 12.00 13.98 -10.79
C VAL A 429 11.16 13.08 -9.87
N PHE A 430 11.48 13.04 -8.58
CA PHE A 430 10.80 12.21 -7.58
C PHE A 430 9.29 12.45 -7.52
N ALA A 431 8.84 13.70 -7.64
CA ALA A 431 7.42 14.05 -7.60
C ALA A 431 6.60 13.33 -8.69
N LEU A 432 7.19 13.05 -9.85
CA LEU A 432 6.51 12.41 -10.97
C LEU A 432 6.88 10.93 -11.13
N THR A 433 8.10 10.53 -10.80
CA THR A 433 8.57 9.13 -10.92
C THR A 433 8.34 8.31 -9.65
N ARG A 434 8.09 8.95 -8.50
CA ARG A 434 8.02 8.32 -7.17
C ARG A 434 9.30 7.58 -6.78
N GLN A 435 10.42 7.96 -7.37
CA GLN A 435 11.75 7.41 -7.10
C GLN A 435 12.81 8.50 -7.29
N TYR A 436 13.68 8.67 -6.30
CA TYR A 436 14.77 9.61 -6.45
C TYR A 436 15.75 9.11 -7.52
N PRO A 437 16.21 10.00 -8.42
CA PRO A 437 17.24 9.64 -9.39
C PRO A 437 18.54 9.25 -8.68
N CYS A 438 19.33 8.38 -9.32
CA CYS A 438 20.73 8.17 -8.93
C CYS A 438 21.60 9.34 -9.41
N GLU A 439 22.89 9.35 -9.07
CA GLU A 439 23.82 10.43 -9.45
C GLU A 439 23.82 10.71 -10.97
N TYR A 440 23.79 9.65 -11.78
CA TYR A 440 23.67 9.78 -13.24
C TYR A 440 22.32 10.43 -13.65
N GLY A 441 21.23 9.98 -13.03
CA GLY A 441 19.89 10.53 -13.25
C GLY A 441 19.82 12.03 -12.91
N GLU A 442 20.43 12.46 -11.81
CA GLU A 442 20.49 13.88 -11.44
C GLU A 442 21.26 14.70 -12.49
N LYS A 443 22.39 14.20 -13.00
CA LYS A 443 23.17 14.88 -14.05
C LYS A 443 22.35 15.10 -15.33
N ILE A 444 21.70 14.06 -15.84
CA ILE A 444 20.90 14.19 -17.07
C ILE A 444 19.62 15.01 -16.85
N ALA A 445 19.02 14.97 -15.66
CA ALA A 445 17.89 15.83 -15.29
C ALA A 445 18.29 17.31 -15.31
N ASN A 446 19.47 17.64 -14.75
CA ASN A 446 20.00 19.00 -14.75
C ASN A 446 20.21 19.55 -16.17
N ILE A 447 20.81 18.77 -17.08
CA ILE A 447 21.00 19.15 -18.49
C ILE A 447 19.67 19.58 -19.12
N VAL A 448 18.65 18.72 -19.04
CA VAL A 448 17.39 18.93 -19.74
C VAL A 448 16.48 19.97 -19.08
N LEU A 449 16.57 20.13 -17.76
CA LEU A 449 15.87 21.19 -17.03
C LEU A 449 16.49 22.56 -17.33
N ASN A 450 17.82 22.67 -17.42
CA ASN A 450 18.51 23.93 -17.72
C ASN A 450 18.37 24.38 -19.18
N MET A 451 18.28 23.42 -20.13
CA MET A 451 18.21 23.69 -21.57
C MET A 451 17.12 24.71 -21.96
N TYR A 452 16.05 24.72 -21.19
CA TYR A 452 14.84 25.48 -21.48
C TYR A 452 14.59 26.63 -20.51
N VAL A 453 15.55 27.01 -19.67
CA VAL A 453 15.40 28.12 -18.72
C VAL A 453 15.49 29.47 -19.40
N ASN A 454 16.37 29.64 -20.39
CA ASN A 454 16.43 30.89 -21.14
C ASN A 454 15.20 31.03 -22.04
N GLN A 455 14.50 32.15 -21.91
CA GLN A 455 13.27 32.46 -22.66
C GLN A 455 13.47 33.65 -23.61
N HIS A 456 14.73 34.02 -23.91
CA HIS A 456 15.03 35.08 -24.86
C HIS A 456 14.32 34.86 -26.21
N ASN A 457 13.70 35.91 -26.73
CA ASN A 457 12.86 35.89 -27.95
C ASN A 457 11.71 34.86 -27.95
N GLN A 458 11.27 34.38 -26.77
CA GLN A 458 10.11 33.50 -26.67
C GLN A 458 8.83 34.28 -26.30
N PRO A 459 7.66 33.91 -26.85
CA PRO A 459 6.38 34.52 -26.46
C PRO A 459 6.07 34.41 -24.95
N THR A 460 6.60 33.38 -24.29
CA THR A 460 6.52 33.16 -22.84
C THR A 460 7.12 34.33 -22.05
N LEU A 461 8.31 34.80 -22.43
CA LEU A 461 8.97 35.93 -21.77
C LEU A 461 8.22 37.23 -22.05
N LEU A 462 7.78 37.44 -23.29
CA LEU A 462 6.99 38.63 -23.66
C LEU A 462 5.70 38.72 -22.84
N ALA A 463 4.98 37.60 -22.67
CA ALA A 463 3.75 37.56 -21.87
C ALA A 463 4.02 37.77 -20.36
N ALA A 464 5.13 37.22 -19.85
CA ALA A 464 5.54 37.45 -18.47
C ALA A 464 5.90 38.91 -18.23
N GLU A 465 6.71 39.51 -19.11
CA GLU A 465 7.15 40.90 -18.98
C GLU A 465 5.97 41.86 -19.09
N ALA A 466 5.07 41.67 -20.06
CA ALA A 466 3.86 42.47 -20.17
C ALA A 466 3.00 42.39 -18.89
N ALA A 467 2.87 41.20 -18.28
CA ALA A 467 2.16 41.06 -17.02
C ALA A 467 2.89 41.79 -15.87
N ARG A 468 4.22 41.66 -15.81
CA ARG A 468 5.08 42.28 -14.78
C ARG A 468 5.04 43.80 -14.83
N GLU A 469 5.18 44.39 -16.02
CA GLU A 469 5.12 45.85 -16.25
C GLU A 469 3.76 46.46 -15.84
N ASN A 470 2.70 45.65 -15.83
CA ASN A 470 1.36 46.05 -15.37
C ASN A 470 1.15 45.84 -13.85
N GLY A 471 2.20 45.55 -13.08
CA GLY A 471 2.14 45.43 -11.62
C GLY A 471 1.45 44.15 -11.14
N ASN A 472 1.38 43.11 -11.97
CA ASN A 472 0.83 41.83 -11.54
C ASN A 472 1.75 41.10 -10.56
N SER A 473 1.16 40.34 -9.65
CA SER A 473 1.88 39.48 -8.72
C SER A 473 2.67 38.38 -9.45
N PRO A 474 3.78 37.86 -8.87
CA PRO A 474 4.63 36.90 -9.58
C PRO A 474 3.93 35.60 -10.03
N ASN A 475 2.92 35.11 -9.31
CA ASN A 475 2.13 33.94 -9.75
C ASN A 475 1.33 34.23 -11.03
N THR A 476 0.81 35.46 -11.17
CA THR A 476 0.07 35.90 -12.37
C THR A 476 1.02 36.09 -13.55
N VAL A 477 2.21 36.65 -13.30
CA VAL A 477 3.30 36.76 -14.28
C VAL A 477 3.73 35.38 -14.79
N VAL A 478 3.97 34.43 -13.89
CA VAL A 478 4.32 33.06 -14.27
C VAL A 478 3.16 32.38 -14.98
N SER A 479 1.92 32.63 -14.55
CA SER A 479 0.72 32.05 -15.17
C SER A 479 0.53 32.49 -16.62
N SER A 480 0.87 33.73 -16.98
CA SER A 480 0.76 34.20 -18.38
C SER A 480 1.74 33.45 -19.30
N ALA A 481 2.96 33.18 -18.83
CA ALA A 481 3.93 32.37 -19.54
C ALA A 481 3.50 30.89 -19.65
N VAL A 482 3.07 30.28 -18.53
CA VAL A 482 2.66 28.86 -18.52
C VAL A 482 1.45 28.60 -19.41
N ALA A 483 0.57 29.58 -19.61
CA ALA A 483 -0.53 29.48 -20.57
C ALA A 483 -0.07 29.22 -22.02
N ILE A 484 1.14 29.65 -22.38
CA ILE A 484 1.73 29.48 -23.70
C ILE A 484 2.36 28.08 -23.86
N VAL A 485 2.81 27.45 -22.76
CA VAL A 485 3.48 26.13 -22.74
C VAL A 485 2.48 24.97 -22.91
N GLY A 486 1.66 25.03 -23.96
CA GLY A 486 0.69 24.00 -24.29
C GLY A 486 1.32 22.75 -24.91
N LYS A 487 0.53 21.67 -25.03
CA LYS A 487 0.95 20.35 -25.52
C LYS A 487 1.76 20.41 -26.83
N LYS A 488 1.39 21.27 -27.77
CA LYS A 488 2.05 21.37 -29.09
C LYS A 488 3.52 21.77 -29.02
N MET A 489 3.95 22.49 -27.98
CA MET A 489 5.36 22.89 -27.81
C MET A 489 6.28 21.73 -27.43
N VAL A 490 5.71 20.60 -26.99
CA VAL A 490 6.47 19.43 -26.49
C VAL A 490 6.01 18.14 -27.15
N GLN A 491 5.14 18.22 -28.16
CA GLN A 491 4.48 17.07 -28.78
C GLN A 491 5.50 16.08 -29.36
N LYS A 492 6.52 16.58 -30.06
CA LYS A 492 7.58 15.73 -30.64
C LYS A 492 8.35 14.94 -29.58
N ALA A 493 8.72 15.57 -28.46
CA ALA A 493 9.41 14.88 -27.37
C ALA A 493 8.51 13.86 -26.65
N MET A 494 7.20 14.15 -26.53
CA MET A 494 6.23 13.18 -26.02
C MET A 494 6.05 12.01 -26.98
N ASP A 495 6.00 12.26 -28.29
CA ASP A 495 5.88 11.23 -29.32
C ASP A 495 7.13 10.33 -29.34
N ALA A 496 8.33 10.91 -29.18
CA ALA A 496 9.57 10.16 -29.00
C ALA A 496 9.52 9.28 -27.74
N SER A 497 9.06 9.83 -26.61
CA SER A 497 8.90 9.07 -25.36
C SER A 497 7.92 7.90 -25.54
N ASN A 498 6.84 8.12 -26.27
CA ASN A 498 5.86 7.09 -26.59
C ASN A 498 6.43 6.03 -27.55
N ALA A 499 7.20 6.42 -28.56
CA ALA A 499 7.87 5.50 -29.47
C ALA A 499 8.84 4.58 -28.72
N LEU A 500 9.67 5.14 -27.82
CA LEU A 500 10.58 4.36 -26.97
C LEU A 500 9.81 3.43 -26.03
N LEU A 501 8.71 3.90 -25.43
CA LEU A 501 7.85 3.05 -24.63
C LEU A 501 7.32 1.86 -25.45
N GLU A 502 6.77 2.10 -26.64
CA GLU A 502 6.21 1.05 -27.48
C GLU A 502 7.26 0.01 -27.93
N LEU A 503 8.48 0.46 -28.24
CA LEU A 503 9.58 -0.43 -28.65
C LEU A 503 10.11 -1.31 -27.51
N PHE A 504 10.13 -0.80 -26.27
CA PHE A 504 10.82 -1.46 -25.15
C PHE A 504 9.89 -2.07 -24.10
N GLN A 505 8.62 -1.68 -23.99
CA GLN A 505 7.76 -2.03 -22.84
C GLN A 505 7.58 -3.54 -22.61
N LEU A 506 7.56 -4.34 -23.69
CA LEU A 506 7.41 -5.81 -23.63
C LEU A 506 8.74 -6.57 -23.66
N THR A 507 9.87 -5.85 -23.64
CA THR A 507 11.19 -6.47 -23.60
C THR A 507 11.58 -6.91 -22.19
N LYS A 508 12.65 -7.70 -22.08
CA LYS A 508 13.27 -8.09 -20.80
C LYS A 508 14.25 -7.04 -20.25
N LEU A 509 14.23 -5.82 -20.77
CA LEU A 509 15.06 -4.73 -20.26
C LEU A 509 14.67 -4.41 -18.81
N GLY A 510 15.60 -4.61 -17.88
CA GLY A 510 15.41 -4.32 -16.45
C GLY A 510 15.48 -2.81 -16.18
N GLY A 511 16.71 -2.27 -16.24
CA GLY A 511 17.03 -0.86 -16.02
C GLY A 511 17.65 -0.18 -17.25
N PRO A 512 17.63 1.16 -17.31
CA PRO A 512 18.14 1.92 -18.45
C PRO A 512 19.67 1.82 -18.66
N LYS A 513 20.41 1.32 -17.65
CA LYS A 513 21.86 1.14 -17.66
C LYS A 513 22.31 -0.31 -17.88
N ASP A 514 21.36 -1.22 -18.10
CA ASP A 514 21.69 -2.63 -18.33
C ASP A 514 22.41 -2.80 -19.68
N ASN A 515 23.06 -3.95 -19.87
CA ASN A 515 23.52 -4.35 -21.20
C ASN A 515 22.40 -5.10 -21.91
N PHE A 516 21.83 -4.51 -22.96
CA PHE A 516 20.69 -5.07 -23.69
C PHE A 516 20.91 -4.93 -25.19
N ASP A 517 20.74 -6.04 -25.94
CA ASP A 517 20.77 -6.02 -27.40
C ASP A 517 19.42 -5.55 -27.94
N TYR A 518 19.41 -4.32 -28.47
CA TYR A 518 18.24 -3.67 -29.06
C TYR A 518 18.20 -3.72 -30.60
N ALA A 519 18.94 -4.65 -31.25
CA ALA A 519 18.94 -4.77 -32.71
C ALA A 519 17.55 -5.04 -33.31
N ALA A 520 16.67 -5.73 -32.58
CA ALA A 520 15.27 -5.93 -32.99
C ALA A 520 14.49 -4.61 -32.96
N GLN A 521 14.66 -3.81 -31.91
CA GLN A 521 14.02 -2.51 -31.75
C GLN A 521 14.46 -1.54 -32.85
N LEU A 522 15.73 -1.55 -33.26
CA LEU A 522 16.22 -0.71 -34.38
C LEU A 522 15.51 -1.03 -35.69
N LYS A 523 15.24 -2.31 -35.98
CA LYS A 523 14.49 -2.72 -37.18
C LYS A 523 13.03 -2.27 -37.13
N GLU A 524 12.43 -2.26 -35.95
CA GLU A 524 11.05 -1.82 -35.76
C GLU A 524 10.90 -0.30 -35.70
N ALA A 525 11.97 0.43 -35.35
CA ALA A 525 11.98 1.89 -35.15
C ALA A 525 11.57 2.69 -36.39
N ASP A 526 11.67 2.09 -37.58
CA ASP A 526 11.26 2.70 -38.84
C ASP A 526 9.79 3.16 -38.83
N LYS A 527 8.91 2.54 -38.03
CA LYS A 527 7.51 2.98 -37.86
C LYS A 527 7.34 4.30 -37.09
N TYR A 528 8.41 4.78 -36.46
CA TYR A 528 8.43 5.97 -35.60
C TYR A 528 9.44 7.04 -36.06
N LYS A 529 9.81 7.07 -37.35
CA LYS A 529 10.79 8.04 -37.89
C LYS A 529 10.42 9.49 -37.57
N ASP A 530 9.15 9.85 -37.75
CA ASP A 530 8.65 11.21 -37.51
C ASP A 530 8.80 11.67 -36.05
N ALA A 531 8.87 10.72 -35.10
CA ALA A 531 9.04 11.00 -33.68
C ALA A 531 10.52 10.98 -33.25
N LEU A 532 11.34 10.11 -33.86
CA LEU A 532 12.72 9.84 -33.40
C LEU A 532 13.80 10.58 -34.21
N LEU A 533 13.48 11.08 -35.39
CA LEU A 533 14.41 11.78 -36.27
C LEU A 533 14.02 13.25 -36.44
N SER A 534 14.99 14.08 -36.81
CA SER A 534 14.73 15.47 -37.18
C SER A 534 14.20 15.57 -38.62
N ASP A 535 13.28 16.52 -38.84
CA ASP A 535 12.75 16.86 -40.17
C ASP A 535 13.79 17.62 -41.04
N GLY A 536 14.86 18.13 -40.43
CA GLY A 536 15.91 18.94 -41.07
C GLY A 536 17.16 19.09 -40.20
N GLU A 537 17.97 20.12 -40.44
CA GLU A 537 19.11 20.43 -39.56
C GLU A 537 18.63 20.83 -38.16
N ASP A 538 19.12 20.11 -37.14
CA ASP A 538 18.92 20.46 -35.73
C ASP A 538 20.28 20.79 -35.09
N PRO A 539 20.68 22.08 -35.08
CA PRO A 539 22.00 22.48 -34.59
C PRO A 539 22.17 22.29 -33.08
N CYS A 540 21.09 22.07 -32.33
CA CYS A 540 21.14 21.84 -30.88
C CYS A 540 21.39 20.36 -30.54
N ALA A 541 20.97 19.45 -31.42
CA ALA A 541 20.99 18.01 -31.16
C ALA A 541 22.40 17.47 -30.89
N ALA A 542 23.40 17.90 -31.68
CA ALA A 542 24.79 17.46 -31.50
C ALA A 542 25.37 17.90 -30.14
N LYS A 543 25.16 19.16 -29.75
CA LYS A 543 25.64 19.69 -28.47
C LYS A 543 24.98 19.00 -27.28
N LEU A 544 23.67 18.75 -27.37
CA LEU A 544 22.94 18.01 -26.33
C LEU A 544 23.46 16.58 -26.22
N SER A 545 23.64 15.89 -27.36
CA SER A 545 24.22 14.56 -27.43
C SER A 545 25.58 14.48 -26.75
N ASP A 546 26.48 15.44 -27.01
CA ASP A 546 27.80 15.51 -26.39
C ASP A 546 27.72 15.71 -24.87
N CYS A 547 26.81 16.56 -24.39
CA CYS A 547 26.59 16.76 -22.96
C CYS A 547 26.09 15.48 -22.28
N LEU A 548 25.14 14.77 -22.91
CA LEU A 548 24.58 13.52 -22.38
C LEU A 548 25.63 12.41 -22.35
N ASN A 549 26.44 12.27 -23.41
CA ASN A 549 27.51 11.27 -23.49
C ASN A 549 28.60 11.50 -22.43
N LYS A 550 28.89 12.76 -22.07
CA LYS A 550 29.79 13.09 -20.97
C LYS A 550 29.21 12.75 -19.58
N ALA A 551 27.89 12.76 -19.44
CA ALA A 551 27.22 12.45 -18.17
C ALA A 551 27.21 10.95 -17.87
N GLY A 552 27.12 10.10 -18.90
CA GLY A 552 27.16 8.64 -18.81
C GLY A 552 26.18 7.94 -19.75
N ASP A 553 26.08 6.61 -19.64
CA ASP A 553 25.35 5.78 -20.59
C ASP A 553 23.88 5.51 -20.21
N SER A 554 23.02 5.55 -21.23
CA SER A 554 21.64 5.06 -21.19
C SER A 554 21.30 4.37 -22.50
N ILE A 555 20.64 3.21 -22.42
CA ILE A 555 20.16 2.49 -23.61
C ILE A 555 19.24 3.36 -24.46
N PHE A 556 18.36 4.15 -23.86
CA PHE A 556 17.39 4.95 -24.62
C PHE A 556 18.06 6.08 -25.39
N ILE A 557 19.05 6.74 -24.77
CA ILE A 557 19.80 7.82 -25.41
C ILE A 557 20.65 7.26 -26.54
N LYS A 558 21.38 6.17 -26.27
CA LYS A 558 22.21 5.49 -27.26
C LYS A 558 21.38 4.95 -28.42
N PHE A 559 20.20 4.39 -28.15
CA PHE A 559 19.29 3.92 -29.17
C PHE A 559 18.86 5.04 -30.13
N VAL A 560 18.50 6.22 -29.61
CA VAL A 560 18.15 7.38 -30.45
C VAL A 560 19.33 7.83 -31.30
N GLN A 561 20.55 7.85 -30.74
CA GLN A 561 21.78 8.18 -31.47
C GLN A 561 22.07 7.16 -32.59
N ASP A 562 22.04 5.86 -32.28
CA ASP A 562 22.31 4.78 -33.23
C ASP A 562 21.26 4.76 -34.35
N PHE A 563 19.98 4.99 -34.02
CA PHE A 563 18.92 5.06 -35.02
C PHE A 563 19.06 6.28 -35.94
N ALA A 564 19.45 7.44 -35.39
CA ALA A 564 19.74 8.62 -36.18
C ALA A 564 20.94 8.41 -37.12
N ALA A 565 22.02 7.80 -36.63
CA ALA A 565 23.19 7.48 -37.43
C ALA A 565 22.86 6.54 -38.60
N ALA A 566 22.03 5.52 -38.33
CA ALA A 566 21.55 4.60 -39.37
C ALA A 566 20.64 5.26 -40.43
N ASN A 567 20.12 6.47 -40.17
CA ASN A 567 19.20 7.20 -41.05
C ASN A 567 19.79 8.54 -41.55
N GLY A 568 21.12 8.61 -41.70
CA GLY A 568 21.81 9.78 -42.26
C GLY A 568 22.02 10.91 -41.26
N ASP A 569 22.36 10.57 -40.02
CA ASP A 569 22.70 11.47 -38.91
C ASP A 569 21.61 12.52 -38.59
N LYS A 570 20.34 12.16 -38.77
CA LYS A 570 19.17 13.03 -38.51
C LYS A 570 18.79 13.08 -37.02
N LEU A 571 19.75 13.41 -36.16
CA LEU A 571 19.53 13.46 -34.72
C LEU A 571 18.56 14.59 -34.34
N SER A 572 17.67 14.34 -33.40
CA SER A 572 16.63 15.29 -32.96
C SER A 572 16.81 15.64 -31.48
N THR A 573 16.81 16.94 -31.17
CA THR A 573 16.83 17.47 -29.81
C THR A 573 15.61 16.97 -29.02
N ASP A 574 14.42 16.96 -29.64
CA ASP A 574 13.19 16.47 -29.03
C ASP A 574 13.26 14.97 -28.73
N ALA A 575 13.87 14.18 -29.61
CA ALA A 575 14.03 12.74 -29.42
C ALA A 575 14.98 12.43 -28.25
N LEU A 576 16.11 13.15 -28.16
CA LEU A 576 17.04 13.06 -27.02
C LEU A 576 16.37 13.52 -25.71
N PHE A 577 15.62 14.62 -25.75
CA PHE A 577 14.88 15.12 -24.59
C PHE A 577 13.85 14.11 -24.08
N GLY A 578 13.11 13.45 -25.00
CA GLY A 578 12.22 12.34 -24.67
C GLY A 578 12.97 11.13 -24.09
N ALA A 579 14.10 10.75 -24.69
CA ALA A 579 14.92 9.63 -24.23
C ALA A 579 15.47 9.81 -22.80
N VAL A 580 15.85 11.04 -22.43
CA VAL A 580 16.26 11.37 -21.04
C VAL A 580 15.12 11.14 -20.06
N TRP A 581 13.91 11.60 -20.38
CA TRP A 581 12.76 11.40 -19.49
C TRP A 581 12.28 9.96 -19.42
N VAL A 582 12.39 9.20 -20.52
CA VAL A 582 12.19 7.74 -20.50
C VAL A 582 13.23 7.07 -19.59
N THR A 583 14.50 7.47 -19.70
CA THR A 583 15.58 6.99 -18.83
C THR A 583 15.26 7.22 -17.35
N LEU A 584 14.81 8.41 -16.98
CA LEU A 584 14.49 8.78 -15.60
C LEU A 584 13.24 8.08 -15.05
N GLY A 585 12.26 7.78 -15.90
CA GLY A 585 10.99 7.16 -15.50
C GLY A 585 10.92 5.64 -15.70
N TRP A 586 11.88 5.00 -16.36
CA TRP A 586 11.80 3.59 -16.77
C TRP A 586 11.61 2.64 -15.58
N GLU A 587 12.48 2.74 -14.57
CA GLU A 587 12.41 1.87 -13.39
C GLU A 587 11.11 2.06 -12.62
N ALA A 588 10.62 3.30 -12.53
CA ALA A 588 9.34 3.61 -11.92
C ALA A 588 8.16 2.99 -12.69
N LEU A 589 8.22 2.97 -14.03
CA LEU A 589 7.22 2.34 -14.88
C LEU A 589 7.24 0.81 -14.70
N ARG A 590 8.42 0.20 -14.79
CA ARG A 590 8.62 -1.26 -14.64
C ARG A 590 8.20 -1.73 -13.24
N GLY A 591 8.50 -0.93 -12.22
CA GLY A 591 8.06 -1.14 -10.84
C GLY A 591 6.58 -0.81 -10.58
N LYS A 592 5.77 -0.51 -11.61
CA LYS A 592 4.34 -0.17 -11.53
C LYS A 592 4.05 0.99 -10.57
N LYS A 593 4.99 1.94 -10.42
CA LYS A 593 4.86 3.15 -9.59
C LYS A 593 4.15 4.29 -10.34
N ILE A 594 4.38 4.40 -11.65
CA ILE A 594 3.80 5.42 -12.53
C ILE A 594 3.07 4.80 -13.71
N SER A 595 2.13 5.54 -14.31
CA SER A 595 1.41 5.10 -15.49
C SER A 595 2.22 5.31 -16.78
N LYS A 596 1.82 4.65 -17.87
CA LYS A 596 2.38 4.91 -19.21
C LYS A 596 2.20 6.36 -19.64
N ASP A 597 1.03 6.93 -19.36
CA ASP A 597 0.68 8.31 -19.68
C ASP A 597 1.53 9.31 -18.89
N THR A 598 1.85 9.01 -17.63
CA THR A 598 2.79 9.79 -16.80
C THR A 598 4.16 9.85 -17.48
N LEU A 599 4.73 8.69 -17.85
CA LEU A 599 6.05 8.61 -18.50
C LEU A 599 6.11 9.47 -19.77
N VAL A 600 5.11 9.32 -20.64
CA VAL A 600 5.03 10.04 -21.92
C VAL A 600 4.90 11.56 -21.72
N ARG A 601 4.33 12.02 -20.60
CA ARG A 601 4.14 13.45 -20.30
C ARG A 601 5.29 14.12 -19.55
N LEU A 602 6.27 13.37 -19.05
CA LEU A 602 7.40 13.94 -18.31
C LEU A 602 8.10 15.11 -19.04
N PRO A 603 8.34 15.05 -20.38
CA PRO A 603 8.87 16.19 -21.13
C PRO A 603 8.03 17.48 -20.99
N TRP A 604 6.70 17.36 -20.90
CA TRP A 604 5.80 18.51 -20.74
C TRP A 604 5.93 19.16 -19.37
N TYR A 605 5.97 18.36 -18.30
CA TYR A 605 6.23 18.86 -16.95
C TYR A 605 7.59 19.56 -16.87
N SER A 606 8.63 18.95 -17.44
CA SER A 606 9.97 19.54 -17.51
C SER A 606 9.98 20.90 -18.17
N ARG A 607 9.31 21.05 -19.33
CA ARG A 607 9.25 22.33 -20.05
C ARG A 607 8.57 23.41 -19.21
N ILE A 608 7.51 23.06 -18.48
CA ILE A 608 6.82 23.97 -17.57
C ILE A 608 7.74 24.39 -16.41
N TYR A 609 8.47 23.45 -15.79
CA TYR A 609 9.42 23.77 -14.71
C TYR A 609 10.48 24.76 -15.16
N SER A 610 11.11 24.51 -16.31
CA SER A 610 12.12 25.40 -16.88
C SER A 610 11.55 26.78 -17.19
N THR A 611 10.32 26.86 -17.72
CA THR A 611 9.64 28.14 -17.96
C THR A 611 9.34 28.89 -16.67
N ILE A 612 8.82 28.22 -15.63
CA ILE A 612 8.53 28.86 -14.33
C ILE A 612 9.81 29.49 -13.75
N VAL A 613 10.92 28.76 -13.76
CA VAL A 613 12.22 29.27 -13.29
C VAL A 613 12.73 30.40 -14.17
N GLY A 614 12.68 30.21 -15.49
CA GLY A 614 13.16 31.19 -16.48
C GLY A 614 12.44 32.52 -16.38
N VAL A 615 11.11 32.53 -16.47
CA VAL A 615 10.32 33.77 -16.48
C VAL A 615 10.21 34.44 -15.11
N SER A 616 10.75 33.82 -14.04
CA SER A 616 10.93 34.51 -12.77
C SER A 616 12.01 35.60 -12.86
N ALA A 617 12.96 35.46 -13.79
CA ALA A 617 13.88 36.53 -14.15
C ALA A 617 13.19 37.58 -15.06
N PRO A 618 13.48 38.89 -14.90
CA PRO A 618 13.01 39.91 -15.81
C PRO A 618 13.67 39.79 -17.19
N ALA A 619 13.02 40.32 -18.23
CA ALA A 619 13.53 40.27 -19.60
C ALA A 619 14.95 40.85 -19.74
N SER A 620 15.31 41.84 -18.92
CA SER A 620 16.65 42.44 -18.88
C SER A 620 17.78 41.47 -18.48
N ARG A 621 17.45 40.28 -17.96
CA ARG A 621 18.43 39.23 -17.63
C ARG A 621 18.49 38.12 -18.67
N HIS A 622 17.73 38.19 -19.75
CA HIS A 622 17.75 37.21 -20.82
C HIS A 622 18.50 37.78 -22.03
N GLU A 623 19.55 37.09 -22.46
CA GLU A 623 20.29 37.40 -23.67
C GLU A 623 20.21 36.19 -24.63
N GLU A 624 20.71 36.36 -25.86
CA GLU A 624 20.69 35.31 -26.87
C GLU A 624 21.41 34.03 -26.41
N ASP A 625 22.55 34.19 -25.74
CA ASP A 625 23.42 33.08 -25.30
C ASP A 625 23.70 33.07 -23.79
N SER A 626 22.94 33.84 -23.01
CA SER A 626 23.12 33.93 -21.56
C SER A 626 21.81 34.20 -20.80
N ILE A 627 21.78 33.82 -19.52
CA ILE A 627 20.74 34.25 -18.57
C ILE A 627 21.42 34.69 -17.26
N ALA A 628 21.05 35.87 -16.76
CA ALA A 628 21.60 36.47 -15.54
C ALA A 628 23.14 36.47 -15.51
N GLY A 629 23.77 36.72 -16.67
CA GLY A 629 25.22 36.75 -16.82
C GLY A 629 25.90 35.38 -16.90
N VAL A 630 25.14 34.28 -16.96
CA VAL A 630 25.67 32.90 -17.12
C VAL A 630 25.43 32.42 -18.55
N LYS A 631 26.48 31.97 -19.23
CA LYS A 631 26.40 31.42 -20.59
C LYS A 631 25.61 30.12 -20.61
N LEU A 632 24.79 29.92 -21.64
CA LEU A 632 23.95 28.71 -21.76
C LEU A 632 24.77 27.42 -21.82
N GLU A 633 25.96 27.48 -22.44
CA GLU A 633 26.88 26.33 -22.50
C GLU A 633 27.28 25.84 -21.10
N ASP A 634 27.67 26.77 -20.22
CA ASP A 634 28.02 26.47 -18.83
C ASP A 634 26.78 26.03 -18.03
N LEU A 635 25.66 26.74 -18.21
CA LEU A 635 24.41 26.46 -17.53
C LEU A 635 23.93 25.03 -17.78
N ILE A 636 23.93 24.60 -19.04
CA ILE A 636 23.42 23.28 -19.44
C ILE A 636 24.38 22.17 -19.01
N SER A 637 25.70 22.38 -19.16
CA SER A 637 26.69 21.32 -18.96
C SER A 637 27.16 21.15 -17.51
N THR A 638 27.09 22.20 -16.67
CA THR A 638 27.72 22.17 -15.34
C THR A 638 26.82 22.57 -14.18
N TYR A 639 25.72 23.31 -14.40
CA TYR A 639 24.92 23.81 -13.28
C TYR A 639 23.90 22.78 -12.81
N SER A 640 23.71 22.66 -11.50
CA SER A 640 22.49 22.06 -10.96
C SER A 640 21.30 22.98 -11.22
N PHE A 641 20.12 22.41 -11.38
CA PHE A 641 18.89 23.17 -11.56
C PHE A 641 18.57 24.00 -10.31
N THR A 642 18.93 23.49 -9.13
CA THR A 642 18.93 24.26 -7.88
C THR A 642 19.73 25.57 -8.01
N LYS A 643 20.96 25.50 -8.54
CA LYS A 643 21.81 26.68 -8.74
C LYS A 643 21.26 27.61 -9.82
N THR A 644 20.74 27.05 -10.91
CA THR A 644 20.07 27.82 -11.97
C THR A 644 18.88 28.59 -11.44
N ALA A 645 18.04 27.98 -10.61
CA ALA A 645 16.89 28.64 -9.99
C ALA A 645 17.31 29.81 -9.08
N PHE A 646 18.39 29.63 -8.31
CA PHE A 646 18.94 30.71 -7.49
C PHE A 646 19.43 31.89 -8.36
N VAL A 647 20.21 31.60 -9.40
CA VAL A 647 20.78 32.63 -10.29
C VAL A 647 19.69 33.37 -11.07
N ALA A 648 18.68 32.66 -11.58
CA ALA A 648 17.54 33.27 -12.26
C ALA A 648 16.80 34.25 -11.34
N LEU A 649 16.57 33.84 -10.09
CA LEU A 649 15.88 34.62 -9.07
C LEU A 649 16.67 35.87 -8.67
N LEU A 650 17.94 35.71 -8.26
CA LEU A 650 18.71 36.78 -7.61
C LEU A 650 19.65 37.54 -8.55
N GLY A 651 19.93 37.01 -9.74
CA GLY A 651 20.82 37.65 -10.71
C GLY A 651 22.31 37.60 -10.33
N ARG A 652 22.70 36.72 -9.38
CA ARG A 652 24.08 36.52 -8.94
C ARG A 652 24.36 35.08 -8.54
N GLN A 653 25.64 34.75 -8.42
CA GLN A 653 26.08 33.44 -7.93
C GLN A 653 25.81 33.27 -6.42
N PRO A 654 25.36 32.08 -5.97
CA PRO A 654 25.27 31.75 -4.56
C PRO A 654 26.64 31.38 -3.98
N SER A 655 26.84 31.61 -2.69
CA SER A 655 27.82 30.86 -1.90
C SER A 655 27.36 29.41 -1.68
N GLU A 656 28.26 28.53 -1.24
CA GLU A 656 27.89 27.13 -0.92
C GLU A 656 26.81 27.06 0.17
N SER A 657 26.91 27.90 1.20
CA SER A 657 25.92 27.98 2.28
C SER A 657 24.55 28.43 1.78
N GLU A 658 24.50 29.50 0.98
CA GLU A 658 23.25 30.02 0.41
C GLU A 658 22.56 28.98 -0.48
N LEU A 659 23.34 28.26 -1.30
CA LEU A 659 22.78 27.24 -2.19
C LEU A 659 22.18 26.09 -1.39
N TYR A 660 22.84 25.66 -0.32
CA TYR A 660 22.34 24.62 0.56
C TYR A 660 21.09 25.05 1.32
N GLU A 661 21.09 26.26 1.91
CA GLU A 661 19.94 26.82 2.61
C GLU A 661 18.73 26.99 1.66
N PHE A 662 18.98 27.43 0.43
CA PHE A 662 17.96 27.54 -0.62
C PHE A 662 17.37 26.16 -1.00
N GLN A 663 18.21 25.13 -1.12
CA GLN A 663 17.76 23.76 -1.35
C GLN A 663 16.84 23.26 -0.24
N VAL A 664 17.28 23.40 1.02
CA VAL A 664 16.51 22.99 2.21
C VAL A 664 15.16 23.71 2.21
N LEU A 665 15.18 25.01 1.95
CA LEU A 665 13.98 25.83 1.85
C LEU A 665 12.99 25.27 0.82
N LEU A 666 13.43 25.02 -0.41
CA LEU A 666 12.56 24.49 -1.49
C LEU A 666 11.92 23.15 -1.11
N GLY A 667 12.67 22.25 -0.47
CA GLY A 667 12.13 20.94 -0.08
C GLY A 667 11.13 20.98 1.08
N LEU A 668 11.27 21.91 2.03
CA LEU A 668 10.33 22.07 3.14
C LEU A 668 8.93 22.52 2.71
N ILE A 669 8.85 23.22 1.57
CA ILE A 669 7.61 23.82 1.08
C ILE A 669 6.95 23.06 -0.07
N ILE A 670 7.43 21.84 -0.38
CA ILE A 670 6.90 20.98 -1.44
C ILE A 670 5.39 20.81 -1.32
N THR A 671 4.91 20.47 -0.12
CA THR A 671 3.48 20.24 0.15
C THR A 671 3.14 20.53 1.60
N ASN A 672 1.89 20.91 1.86
CA ASN A 672 1.30 20.98 3.20
C ASN A 672 -0.01 20.16 3.25
N GLY A 673 -0.04 19.08 2.47
CA GLY A 673 -1.16 18.15 2.38
C GLY A 673 -2.15 18.46 1.25
N PRO A 674 -3.09 17.52 1.00
CA PRO A 674 -3.94 17.56 -0.19
C PRO A 674 -5.06 18.59 -0.14
N GLY A 675 -5.38 19.11 1.05
CA GLY A 675 -6.43 20.12 1.26
C GLY A 675 -5.99 21.57 1.03
N THR A 676 -4.72 21.82 0.71
CA THR A 676 -4.28 23.20 0.45
C THR A 676 -4.92 23.75 -0.82
N ILE A 677 -5.23 25.04 -0.85
CA ILE A 677 -5.89 25.65 -2.01
C ILE A 677 -5.04 25.53 -3.29
N SER A 678 -3.71 25.55 -3.18
CA SER A 678 -2.80 25.29 -4.31
C SER A 678 -2.97 23.90 -4.93
N ALA A 679 -3.14 22.86 -4.09
CA ALA A 679 -3.36 21.48 -4.54
C ALA A 679 -4.78 21.32 -5.09
N GLN A 680 -5.78 21.90 -4.41
CA GLN A 680 -7.17 21.90 -4.87
C GLN A 680 -7.34 22.64 -6.20
N GLY A 681 -6.59 23.74 -6.42
CA GLY A 681 -6.56 24.47 -7.69
C GLY A 681 -6.07 23.61 -8.85
N SER A 682 -4.97 22.88 -8.66
CA SER A 682 -4.48 21.90 -9.65
C SER A 682 -5.49 20.80 -9.94
N LYS A 683 -6.05 20.16 -8.91
CA LYS A 683 -7.03 19.08 -9.08
C LYS A 683 -8.34 19.55 -9.71
N GLY A 684 -8.77 20.77 -9.37
CA GLY A 684 -9.92 21.42 -9.97
C GLY A 684 -9.72 21.66 -11.46
N ALA A 685 -8.53 22.13 -11.86
CA ALA A 685 -8.17 22.31 -13.26
C ALA A 685 -8.11 20.97 -14.02
N VAL A 686 -7.57 19.90 -13.43
CA VAL A 686 -7.61 18.55 -14.02
C VAL A 686 -9.05 18.05 -14.12
N SER A 687 -9.87 18.23 -13.08
CA SER A 687 -11.29 17.86 -13.08
C SER A 687 -12.08 18.58 -14.16
N ALA A 688 -11.72 19.82 -14.48
CA ALA A 688 -12.38 20.58 -15.53
C ALA A 688 -12.12 19.99 -16.94
N ASP A 689 -11.05 19.22 -17.13
CA ASP A 689 -10.75 18.53 -18.39
C ASP A 689 -11.24 17.06 -18.42
N GLY A 690 -11.67 16.53 -17.26
CA GLY A 690 -12.13 15.16 -17.10
C GLY A 690 -10.98 14.16 -16.97
N PRO A 691 -10.46 13.86 -15.75
CA PRO A 691 -9.35 12.93 -15.55
C PRO A 691 -9.67 11.52 -16.06
N GLU A 692 -10.95 11.14 -16.19
CA GLU A 692 -11.39 9.88 -16.77
C GLU A 692 -10.99 9.72 -18.25
N GLN A 693 -10.63 10.83 -18.91
CA GLN A 693 -10.02 10.87 -20.24
C GLN A 693 -8.68 11.60 -20.19
N PRO A 694 -7.62 10.98 -19.64
CA PRO A 694 -6.34 11.63 -19.37
C PRO A 694 -5.80 12.46 -20.53
N GLN A 695 -5.95 11.98 -21.77
CA GLN A 695 -5.50 12.64 -23.00
C GLN A 695 -6.06 14.06 -23.22
N ARG A 696 -7.17 14.41 -22.56
CA ARG A 696 -7.77 15.76 -22.60
C ARG A 696 -7.14 16.72 -21.60
N VAL A 697 -6.59 16.19 -20.51
CA VAL A 697 -6.01 16.99 -19.42
C VAL A 697 -4.84 17.80 -19.93
N GLN A 698 -4.95 19.12 -19.82
CA GLN A 698 -3.88 20.06 -20.16
C GLN A 698 -2.98 20.27 -18.94
N VAL A 699 -1.76 19.75 -18.96
CA VAL A 699 -0.82 19.83 -17.81
C VAL A 699 -0.54 21.29 -17.46
N ASN A 700 -0.30 22.15 -18.45
CA ASN A 700 -0.07 23.58 -18.23
C ASN A 700 -1.27 24.29 -17.58
N LYS A 701 -2.51 23.97 -18.00
CA LYS A 701 -3.73 24.47 -17.34
C LYS A 701 -3.80 24.03 -15.88
N ALA A 702 -3.37 22.80 -15.58
CA ALA A 702 -3.35 22.31 -14.21
C ALA A 702 -2.30 23.03 -13.33
N PHE A 703 -1.16 23.41 -13.90
CA PHE A 703 -0.22 24.33 -13.24
C PHE A 703 -0.80 25.75 -13.07
N ILE A 704 -1.55 26.27 -14.04
CA ILE A 704 -2.29 27.53 -13.88
C ILE A 704 -3.29 27.43 -12.73
N GLY A 705 -3.96 26.29 -12.57
CA GLY A 705 -4.80 26.01 -11.40
C GLY A 705 -4.04 26.18 -10.08
N PHE A 706 -2.81 25.66 -10.00
CA PHE A 706 -1.90 25.90 -8.89
C PHE A 706 -1.56 27.39 -8.73
N LEU A 707 -1.08 28.04 -9.79
CA LEU A 707 -0.58 29.42 -9.75
C LEU A 707 -1.69 30.42 -9.36
N THR A 708 -2.89 30.26 -9.91
CA THR A 708 -4.06 31.10 -9.59
C THR A 708 -4.60 30.90 -8.19
N HIS A 709 -4.26 29.78 -7.54
CA HIS A 709 -4.62 29.48 -6.15
C HIS A 709 -3.42 29.68 -5.19
N THR A 710 -2.45 30.49 -5.60
CA THR A 710 -1.41 31.05 -4.73
C THR A 710 -1.49 32.56 -4.77
N GLY A 711 -1.09 33.23 -3.70
CA GLY A 711 -1.18 34.70 -3.59
C GLY A 711 -0.77 35.18 -2.21
N PHE A 712 -1.07 36.44 -1.91
CA PHE A 712 -0.73 37.05 -0.62
C PHE A 712 -1.27 36.27 0.59
N ALA A 713 -2.47 35.72 0.49
CA ALA A 713 -3.07 34.92 1.57
C ALA A 713 -2.55 33.47 1.66
N HIS A 714 -2.04 32.89 0.56
CA HIS A 714 -1.55 31.51 0.50
C HIS A 714 -0.23 31.49 -0.28
N GLY A 715 0.87 31.62 0.47
CA GLY A 715 2.23 31.79 -0.05
C GLY A 715 2.86 33.15 0.27
N GLY A 716 2.07 34.16 0.64
CA GLY A 716 2.55 35.51 0.94
C GLY A 716 3.01 35.78 2.38
N ASN A 717 2.67 34.92 3.35
CA ASN A 717 3.08 35.11 4.76
C ASN A 717 4.59 35.25 4.94
N GLY A 718 5.39 34.62 4.08
CA GLY A 718 6.85 34.75 4.12
C GLY A 718 7.32 36.19 3.88
N TYR A 719 6.61 36.95 3.03
CA TYR A 719 6.89 38.36 2.83
C TYR A 719 6.48 39.22 4.03
N GLU A 720 5.30 39.00 4.62
CA GLU A 720 4.87 39.73 5.83
C GLU A 720 5.91 39.58 6.96
N ALA A 721 6.47 38.38 7.08
CA ALA A 721 7.53 38.08 8.02
C ALA A 721 8.86 38.76 7.65
N ALA A 722 9.24 38.77 6.37
CA ALA A 722 10.41 39.49 5.91
C ALA A 722 10.28 41.00 6.16
N ALA A 723 9.11 41.59 5.87
CA ALA A 723 8.80 43.00 6.14
C ALA A 723 8.89 43.32 7.64
N PHE A 724 8.28 42.47 8.48
CA PHE A 724 8.38 42.59 9.94
C PHE A 724 9.84 42.55 10.44
N LEU A 725 10.66 41.64 9.93
CA LEU A 725 12.07 41.57 10.29
C LEU A 725 12.84 42.78 9.76
N MET A 726 12.61 43.21 8.52
CA MET A 726 13.25 44.40 7.97
C MET A 726 12.95 45.63 8.83
N GLU A 727 11.70 45.85 9.24
CA GLU A 727 11.34 46.98 10.12
C GLU A 727 12.12 46.98 11.44
N ASN A 728 12.36 45.79 12.00
CA ASN A 728 13.03 45.65 13.30
C ASN A 728 14.57 45.75 13.22
N PHE A 729 15.17 45.40 12.08
CA PHE A 729 16.63 45.35 11.90
C PHE A 729 17.21 46.48 11.05
N LYS A 730 16.40 47.14 10.22
CA LYS A 730 16.85 48.24 9.34
C LYS A 730 17.43 49.39 10.17
N GLY A 731 18.63 49.83 9.81
CA GLY A 731 19.34 50.90 10.51
C GLY A 731 19.87 50.54 11.91
N LYS A 732 19.85 49.25 12.30
CA LYS A 732 20.39 48.77 13.59
C LYS A 732 21.84 48.30 13.53
N GLY A 733 22.48 48.34 12.36
CA GLY A 733 23.88 47.95 12.19
C GLY A 733 24.11 46.47 11.90
N LEU A 734 23.06 45.69 11.58
CA LEU A 734 23.21 44.32 11.09
C LEU A 734 23.75 44.33 9.66
N ASN A 735 25.02 43.99 9.47
CA ASN A 735 25.64 43.91 8.15
C ASN A 735 25.51 42.51 7.54
N ASP A 736 25.83 41.48 8.32
CA ASP A 736 25.77 40.07 7.91
C ASP A 736 24.89 39.28 8.91
N PRO A 737 23.75 38.71 8.47
CA PRO A 737 22.91 37.88 9.33
C PRO A 737 23.51 36.53 9.71
N ALA A 738 24.69 36.18 9.17
CA ALA A 738 25.47 35.01 9.60
C ALA A 738 26.53 35.34 10.68
N ASP A 739 26.76 36.62 10.99
CA ASP A 739 27.77 37.02 11.98
C ASP A 739 27.30 36.74 13.40
N ALA A 740 27.99 35.85 14.12
CA ALA A 740 27.71 35.53 15.52
C ALA A 740 27.99 36.71 16.47
N ASN A 741 28.82 37.66 16.05
CA ASN A 741 29.23 38.82 16.83
C ASN A 741 28.58 40.10 16.31
N HIS A 742 27.37 40.00 15.77
CA HIS A 742 26.58 41.10 15.20
C HIS A 742 26.32 42.27 16.18
N GLY A 743 26.62 42.12 17.48
CA GLY A 743 26.60 43.21 18.47
C GLY A 743 25.19 43.71 18.87
N LEU A 744 24.13 42.97 18.50
CA LEU A 744 22.74 43.31 18.83
C LEU A 744 22.28 42.55 20.06
N ASP A 745 21.51 43.22 20.92
CA ASP A 745 20.79 42.59 22.02
C ASP A 745 19.41 42.11 21.52
N LEU A 746 19.37 40.88 21.00
CA LEU A 746 18.15 40.29 20.42
C LEU A 746 17.04 40.14 21.46
N ASP A 747 17.39 39.84 22.72
CA ASP A 747 16.43 39.72 23.83
C ASP A 747 15.77 41.06 24.15
N ALA A 748 16.55 42.16 24.20
CA ALA A 748 16.01 43.50 24.41
C ALA A 748 15.13 43.95 23.24
N MET A 749 15.55 43.67 21.99
CA MET A 749 14.74 43.94 20.80
C MET A 749 13.41 43.18 20.84
N ALA A 750 13.46 41.87 21.12
CA ALA A 750 12.30 41.01 21.24
C ALA A 750 11.33 41.47 22.34
N LEU A 751 11.86 41.87 23.50
CA LEU A 751 11.06 42.39 24.62
C LEU A 751 10.36 43.70 24.27
N LYS A 752 11.03 44.59 23.54
CA LYS A 752 10.43 45.84 23.04
C LYS A 752 9.22 45.52 22.14
N VAL A 753 9.39 44.65 21.14
CA VAL A 753 8.31 44.25 20.23
C VAL A 753 7.16 43.58 20.99
N ALA A 754 7.45 42.69 21.94
CA ALA A 754 6.43 42.01 22.73
C ALA A 754 5.58 42.99 23.56
N ASN A 755 6.20 44.04 24.13
CA ASN A 755 5.51 45.08 24.89
C ASN A 755 4.64 45.97 23.99
N GLU A 756 5.16 46.40 22.85
CA GLU A 756 4.42 47.20 21.87
C GLU A 756 3.21 46.42 21.33
N TYR A 757 3.38 45.14 21.01
CA TYR A 757 2.30 44.27 20.56
C TYR A 757 1.28 43.97 21.67
N SER A 758 1.73 43.81 22.92
CA SER A 758 0.83 43.71 24.10
C SER A 758 -0.12 44.91 24.16
N ASP A 759 0.42 46.12 24.02
CA ASP A 759 -0.36 47.35 24.14
C ASP A 759 -1.28 47.57 22.93
N TYR A 760 -0.82 47.26 21.72
CA TYR A 760 -1.65 47.20 20.53
C TYR A 760 -2.85 46.25 20.71
N LYS A 761 -2.59 45.02 21.16
CA LYS A 761 -3.62 43.99 21.39
C LYS A 761 -4.64 44.41 22.45
N LYS A 762 -4.21 45.07 23.53
CA LYS A 762 -5.12 45.64 24.54
C LYS A 762 -6.02 46.71 23.95
N LYS A 763 -5.47 47.64 23.14
CA LYS A 763 -6.24 48.70 22.48
C LYS A 763 -7.28 48.12 21.51
N GLN A 764 -6.90 47.15 20.69
CA GLN A 764 -7.83 46.51 19.74
C GLN A 764 -8.99 45.78 20.43
N LYS A 765 -8.69 45.05 21.51
CA LYS A 765 -9.74 44.42 22.34
C LYS A 765 -10.67 45.44 22.99
N ALA A 766 -10.15 46.58 23.43
CA ALA A 766 -10.95 47.63 24.05
C ALA A 766 -11.98 48.24 23.08
N VAL A 767 -11.68 48.28 21.77
CA VAL A 767 -12.59 48.75 20.72
C VAL A 767 -13.44 47.63 20.11
N GLY A 768 -13.42 46.42 20.69
CA GLY A 768 -14.21 45.28 20.23
C GLY A 768 -13.70 44.61 18.94
N ASN A 769 -12.51 44.98 18.43
CA ASN A 769 -11.91 44.32 17.29
C ASN A 769 -11.27 42.99 17.71
N LEU A 770 -11.89 41.87 17.33
CA LEU A 770 -11.38 40.53 17.59
C LEU A 770 -10.45 40.01 16.47
N ASP A 771 -10.47 40.64 15.30
CA ASP A 771 -9.66 40.32 14.11
C ASP A 771 -8.50 41.32 13.94
N TYR A 772 -7.82 41.64 15.03
CA TYR A 772 -6.60 42.46 14.98
C TYR A 772 -5.43 41.72 14.31
N ALA A 773 -4.50 42.49 13.76
CA ALA A 773 -3.30 41.96 13.12
C ALA A 773 -2.49 41.12 14.11
N LYS A 774 -2.08 39.92 13.69
CA LYS A 774 -1.25 39.02 14.50
C LYS A 774 0.20 39.20 14.10
N LEU A 775 1.12 38.97 15.04
CA LEU A 775 2.54 38.88 14.70
C LEU A 775 2.74 37.73 13.70
N PRO A 776 3.41 37.97 12.56
CA PRO A 776 3.63 36.94 11.55
C PRO A 776 4.54 35.85 12.12
N CYS A 777 4.34 34.63 11.62
CA CYS A 777 5.20 33.48 11.88
C CYS A 777 5.35 32.99 13.34
N VAL A 778 4.59 33.55 14.27
CA VAL A 778 4.55 33.14 15.67
C VAL A 778 3.28 32.35 15.97
N ASN A 779 3.46 31.19 16.61
CA ASN A 779 2.42 30.22 17.00
C ASN A 779 1.83 29.42 15.82
N HIS A 780 1.18 28.29 16.12
CA HIS A 780 0.51 27.46 15.12
C HIS A 780 -0.78 26.84 15.70
N PRO A 781 -1.89 26.79 14.93
CA PRO A 781 -3.18 26.30 15.45
C PRO A 781 -3.17 24.82 15.88
N VAL A 782 -2.23 24.04 15.35
CA VAL A 782 -2.08 22.60 15.59
C VAL A 782 -1.11 22.29 16.73
N PHE A 783 0.03 23.00 16.81
CA PHE A 783 1.09 22.73 17.78
C PHE A 783 0.87 23.55 19.05
N LYS A 784 -0.12 23.16 19.87
CA LYS A 784 -0.51 23.87 21.10
C LYS A 784 -0.75 22.92 22.26
N GLY A 785 -0.72 23.47 23.49
CA GLY A 785 -1.14 22.75 24.71
C GLY A 785 0.01 22.27 25.60
N LYS A 786 1.25 22.69 25.32
CA LYS A 786 2.42 22.50 26.19
C LYS A 786 2.91 23.84 26.75
N ASP A 787 3.69 23.81 27.83
CA ASP A 787 4.32 25.01 28.41
C ASP A 787 5.22 25.73 27.41
N VAL A 788 5.95 24.94 26.62
CA VAL A 788 6.70 25.38 25.43
C VAL A 788 6.21 24.58 24.23
N ASN A 789 5.72 25.30 23.21
CA ASN A 789 5.25 24.68 21.98
C ASN A 789 6.36 24.68 20.93
N TYR A 790 6.43 23.61 20.14
CA TYR A 790 7.43 23.43 19.07
C TYR A 790 6.75 23.01 17.77
N ASP A 791 7.18 23.57 16.64
CA ASP A 791 6.88 23.04 15.32
C ASP A 791 8.01 22.06 14.95
N PRO A 792 7.71 20.76 14.72
CA PRO A 792 8.74 19.77 14.42
C PRO A 792 9.63 20.12 13.22
N ARG A 793 9.11 20.90 12.27
CA ARG A 793 9.84 21.29 11.06
C ARG A 793 10.87 22.38 11.35
N GLU A 794 10.51 23.33 12.21
CA GLU A 794 11.43 24.38 12.64
C GLU A 794 12.56 23.80 13.49
N VAL A 795 12.23 22.91 14.43
CA VAL A 795 13.23 22.22 15.26
C VAL A 795 14.23 21.46 14.38
N PHE A 796 13.73 20.72 13.38
CA PHE A 796 14.59 20.01 12.43
C PHE A 796 15.57 20.95 11.70
N VAL A 797 15.10 22.10 11.19
CA VAL A 797 15.96 23.05 10.48
C VAL A 797 16.98 23.70 11.42
N ASN A 798 16.56 24.06 12.63
CA ASN A 798 17.45 24.62 13.63
C ASN A 798 18.59 23.66 14.00
N ASP A 799 18.26 22.37 14.18
CA ASP A 799 19.26 21.33 14.48
C ASP A 799 20.19 21.10 13.27
N LEU A 800 19.63 21.04 12.06
CA LEU A 800 20.40 20.92 10.82
C LEU A 800 21.38 22.07 10.60
N PHE A 801 20.94 23.30 10.88
CA PHE A 801 21.78 24.48 10.74
C PHE A 801 22.90 24.50 11.77
N LYS A 802 22.63 24.10 13.02
CA LYS A 802 23.68 23.94 14.04
C LYS A 802 24.72 22.91 13.64
N ASP A 803 24.29 21.75 13.12
CA ASP A 803 25.20 20.69 12.67
C ASP A 803 26.11 21.13 11.51
N LYS A 804 25.67 22.10 10.72
CA LYS A 804 26.38 22.67 9.57
C LYS A 804 27.12 23.98 9.88
N ASP A 805 27.10 24.45 11.14
CA ASP A 805 27.57 25.80 11.55
C ASP A 805 26.96 26.95 10.72
N ILE A 806 25.70 26.78 10.30
CA ILE A 806 24.91 27.80 9.59
C ILE A 806 24.22 28.66 10.64
N LYS A 807 24.52 29.96 10.63
CA LYS A 807 23.96 30.94 11.56
C LYS A 807 22.91 31.80 10.88
N ASN A 808 21.88 32.19 11.64
CA ASN A 808 20.81 33.06 11.16
C ASN A 808 20.23 33.91 12.30
N VAL A 809 20.71 35.16 12.39
CA VAL A 809 20.30 36.12 13.43
C VAL A 809 18.79 36.35 13.48
N PHE A 810 18.09 36.24 12.35
CA PHE A 810 16.63 36.43 12.33
C PHE A 810 15.89 35.25 12.97
N LEU A 811 16.41 34.03 12.84
CA LEU A 811 15.85 32.85 13.51
C LEU A 811 16.07 32.96 15.03
N ASP A 812 17.27 33.36 15.45
CA ASP A 812 17.61 33.60 16.86
C ASP A 812 16.71 34.70 17.47
N PHE A 813 16.39 35.73 16.69
CA PHE A 813 15.43 36.75 17.08
C PHE A 813 14.02 36.21 17.26
N TYR A 814 13.53 35.32 16.39
CA TYR A 814 12.22 34.69 16.57
C TYR A 814 12.17 33.81 17.83
N HIS A 815 13.24 33.07 18.14
CA HIS A 815 13.35 32.33 19.41
C HIS A 815 13.28 33.27 20.61
N SER A 816 13.97 34.41 20.56
CA SER A 816 13.92 35.46 21.58
C SER A 816 12.52 36.08 21.68
N LEU A 817 11.85 36.30 20.55
CA LEU A 817 10.51 36.89 20.46
C LEU A 817 9.44 36.01 21.11
N VAL A 818 9.43 34.71 20.86
CA VAL A 818 8.43 33.83 21.49
C VAL A 818 8.59 33.74 23.01
N GLN A 819 9.83 33.83 23.51
CA GLN A 819 10.13 33.94 24.95
C GLN A 819 9.67 35.29 25.51
N ALA A 820 9.96 36.38 24.81
CA ALA A 820 9.56 37.73 25.19
C ALA A 820 8.03 37.89 25.26
N LEU A 821 7.28 37.31 24.32
CA LEU A 821 5.82 37.32 24.32
C LEU A 821 5.23 36.63 25.55
N PHE A 822 5.85 35.54 26.00
CA PHE A 822 5.47 34.88 27.25
C PHE A 822 5.83 35.75 28.48
N LYS A 823 7.05 36.30 28.53
CA LYS A 823 7.49 37.21 29.61
C LYS A 823 6.60 38.46 29.73
N ALA A 824 6.19 39.03 28.61
CA ALA A 824 5.28 40.18 28.52
C ALA A 824 3.79 39.82 28.74
N LYS A 825 3.47 38.56 29.05
CA LYS A 825 2.10 38.04 29.28
C LYS A 825 1.15 38.24 28.10
N VAL A 826 1.68 38.28 26.88
CA VAL A 826 0.88 38.31 25.64
C VAL A 826 0.24 36.95 25.37
N SER A 827 0.96 35.89 25.74
CA SER A 827 0.56 34.48 25.66
C SER A 827 0.63 33.82 27.05
N LYS A 828 -0.12 32.72 27.22
CA LYS A 828 -0.09 31.92 28.46
C LYS A 828 1.09 30.95 28.52
N ASN A 829 1.61 30.58 27.35
CA ASN A 829 2.66 29.58 27.15
C ASN A 829 3.66 30.17 26.14
N VAL A 830 4.86 29.60 26.03
CA VAL A 830 5.79 29.97 24.95
C VAL A 830 5.24 29.41 23.63
N TYR A 831 5.01 30.30 22.68
CA TYR A 831 4.55 29.92 21.35
C TYR A 831 5.67 29.24 20.55
N CYS A 832 5.30 28.40 19.58
CA CYS A 832 6.28 27.89 18.63
C CYS A 832 6.65 28.96 17.61
N VAL A 833 7.88 28.91 17.10
CA VAL A 833 8.23 29.49 15.80
C VAL A 833 7.68 28.54 14.75
N ASN A 834 6.90 29.05 13.79
CA ASN A 834 6.29 28.18 12.77
C ASN A 834 7.21 28.03 11.54
N ILE A 835 6.87 27.11 10.65
CA ILE A 835 7.65 26.88 9.42
C ILE A 835 7.73 28.12 8.50
N ASP A 836 6.72 28.99 8.50
CA ASP A 836 6.72 30.22 7.70
C ASP A 836 7.83 31.18 8.17
N ALA A 837 8.18 31.18 9.47
CA ALA A 837 9.32 31.94 9.98
C ALA A 837 10.62 31.42 9.38
N VAL A 838 10.82 30.10 9.40
CA VAL A 838 12.02 29.46 8.84
C VAL A 838 12.19 29.79 7.36
N ILE A 839 11.08 29.79 6.62
CA ILE A 839 11.04 30.19 5.22
C ILE A 839 11.50 31.63 5.03
N ALA A 840 10.93 32.55 5.83
CA ALA A 840 11.23 33.97 5.75
C ALA A 840 12.67 34.30 6.14
N VAL A 841 13.19 33.70 7.23
CA VAL A 841 14.53 34.01 7.74
C VAL A 841 15.64 33.50 6.83
N ILE A 842 15.47 32.33 6.20
CA ILE A 842 16.45 31.81 5.23
C ILE A 842 16.55 32.76 4.05
N LEU A 843 15.40 33.11 3.46
CA LEU A 843 15.39 33.98 2.31
C LEU A 843 15.88 35.39 2.64
N LEU A 844 15.41 35.97 3.76
CA LEU A 844 15.83 37.30 4.17
C LEU A 844 17.35 37.34 4.38
N LYS A 845 17.93 36.31 4.99
CA LYS A 845 19.39 36.18 5.13
C LYS A 845 20.10 36.23 3.77
N ILE A 846 19.61 35.47 2.79
CA ILE A 846 20.20 35.42 1.43
C ILE A 846 20.17 36.81 0.77
N VAL A 847 19.11 37.58 0.93
CA VAL A 847 18.95 38.89 0.26
C VAL A 847 19.40 40.08 1.10
N TRP A 848 19.70 39.91 2.39
CA TRP A 848 19.93 40.99 3.34
C TRP A 848 21.07 41.91 2.94
N SER A 849 22.22 41.34 2.57
CA SER A 849 23.40 42.14 2.21
C SER A 849 23.13 43.01 0.98
N ASP A 850 22.46 42.46 -0.03
CA ASP A 850 22.12 43.23 -1.23
C ASP A 850 21.06 44.30 -0.95
N PHE A 851 20.09 44.02 -0.07
CA PHE A 851 19.12 44.99 0.42
C PHE A 851 19.78 46.14 1.20
N ASN A 852 20.62 45.81 2.19
CA ASN A 852 21.28 46.80 3.04
C ASN A 852 22.26 47.69 2.27
N ASN A 853 22.84 47.17 1.19
CA ASN A 853 23.68 47.92 0.26
C ASN A 853 22.89 48.68 -0.83
N GLY A 854 21.56 48.65 -0.80
CA GLY A 854 20.69 49.34 -1.75
C GLY A 854 20.66 48.75 -3.16
N LYS A 855 21.15 47.51 -3.34
CA LYS A 855 21.09 46.79 -4.62
C LYS A 855 19.73 46.14 -4.88
N LEU A 856 18.97 45.84 -3.82
CA LEU A 856 17.60 45.33 -3.88
C LEU A 856 16.64 46.28 -3.17
N LYS A 857 15.44 46.43 -3.72
CA LYS A 857 14.32 47.15 -3.11
C LYS A 857 13.41 46.17 -2.34
N GLU A 858 12.51 46.70 -1.53
CA GLU A 858 11.54 45.89 -0.77
C GLU A 858 10.64 45.06 -1.70
N GLU A 859 10.24 45.60 -2.87
CA GLU A 859 9.47 44.92 -3.91
C GLU A 859 10.23 43.72 -4.53
N ASP A 860 11.56 43.81 -4.63
CA ASP A 860 12.39 42.71 -5.16
C ASP A 860 12.43 41.53 -4.17
N ILE A 861 12.43 41.83 -2.86
CA ILE A 861 12.40 40.82 -1.80
C ILE A 861 11.03 40.13 -1.76
N GLU A 862 9.95 40.90 -1.91
CA GLU A 862 8.59 40.36 -2.04
C GLU A 862 8.49 39.37 -3.21
N SER A 863 8.97 39.82 -4.38
CA SER A 863 8.97 39.02 -5.60
C SER A 863 9.82 37.75 -5.43
N ALA A 864 11.00 37.87 -4.82
CA ALA A 864 11.88 36.73 -4.55
C ALA A 864 11.26 35.73 -3.56
N SER A 865 10.58 36.23 -2.52
CA SER A 865 9.87 35.41 -1.53
C SER A 865 8.79 34.59 -2.15
N PHE A 866 8.00 35.25 -2.97
CA PHE A 866 6.86 34.62 -3.57
C PHE A 866 7.29 33.63 -4.67
N ALA A 867 8.26 33.97 -5.52
CA ALA A 867 8.80 33.05 -6.52
C ALA A 867 9.47 31.81 -5.89
N THR A 868 10.19 31.96 -4.78
CA THR A 868 10.75 30.82 -4.03
C THR A 868 9.64 29.90 -3.52
N PHE A 869 8.54 30.46 -3.03
CA PHE A 869 7.36 29.68 -2.64
C PHE A 869 6.79 28.89 -3.83
N LEU A 870 6.69 29.53 -5.01
CA LEU A 870 6.21 28.88 -6.22
C LEU A 870 7.12 27.72 -6.66
N PHE A 871 8.45 27.90 -6.61
CA PHE A 871 9.42 26.88 -6.99
C PHE A 871 9.28 25.60 -6.16
N GLY A 872 9.24 25.71 -4.83
CA GLY A 872 9.07 24.51 -4.02
C GLY A 872 7.66 23.92 -4.15
N ARG A 873 6.62 24.76 -4.18
CA ARG A 873 5.22 24.29 -4.26
C ARG A 873 4.88 23.64 -5.61
N MET A 874 5.57 23.99 -6.70
CA MET A 874 5.33 23.37 -8.01
C MET A 874 5.65 21.87 -8.00
N ILE A 875 6.60 21.42 -7.16
CA ILE A 875 6.96 20.00 -6.99
C ILE A 875 5.74 19.21 -6.49
N GLY A 876 5.15 19.64 -5.38
CA GLY A 876 3.99 18.97 -4.80
C GLY A 876 2.76 19.07 -5.70
N CYS A 877 2.54 20.22 -6.34
CA CYS A 877 1.41 20.39 -7.25
C CYS A 877 1.56 19.53 -8.50
N ALA A 878 2.76 19.33 -9.04
CA ALA A 878 2.98 18.40 -10.14
C ALA A 878 2.57 16.96 -9.79
N ALA A 879 2.93 16.51 -8.58
CA ALA A 879 2.52 15.19 -8.09
C ALA A 879 0.99 15.08 -7.93
N GLU A 880 0.32 16.15 -7.47
CA GLU A 880 -1.14 16.20 -7.37
C GLU A 880 -1.82 16.22 -8.75
N ILE A 881 -1.23 16.88 -9.75
CA ILE A 881 -1.73 16.89 -11.13
C ILE A 881 -1.66 15.47 -11.72
N ASP A 882 -0.51 14.79 -11.59
CA ASP A 882 -0.34 13.42 -12.07
C ASP A 882 -1.27 12.42 -11.36
N ASP A 883 -1.33 12.48 -10.01
CA ASP A 883 -2.18 11.58 -9.23
C ASP A 883 -3.66 11.81 -9.54
N HIS A 884 -4.12 13.06 -9.70
CA HIS A 884 -5.51 13.33 -10.08
C HIS A 884 -5.81 12.93 -11.52
N THR A 885 -4.86 13.05 -12.44
CA THR A 885 -5.02 12.57 -13.82
C THR A 885 -5.18 11.05 -13.85
N SER A 886 -4.33 10.34 -13.11
CA SER A 886 -4.26 8.88 -13.11
C SER A 886 -5.34 8.21 -12.25
N ARG A 887 -5.70 8.80 -11.12
CA ARG A 887 -6.59 8.23 -10.09
C ARG A 887 -7.82 9.08 -9.81
N GLY A 888 -7.83 10.36 -10.14
CA GLY A 888 -8.97 11.23 -9.84
C GLY A 888 -10.22 10.90 -10.63
N LYS A 889 -11.36 11.24 -10.03
CA LYS A 889 -12.64 11.49 -10.70
C LYS A 889 -12.91 12.99 -10.74
N ASN A 890 -13.87 13.41 -11.55
CA ASN A 890 -14.40 14.78 -11.49
C ASN A 890 -14.74 15.19 -10.05
N MET A 891 -14.14 16.29 -9.59
CA MET A 891 -14.39 16.83 -8.26
C MET A 891 -15.73 17.54 -8.18
N ASP A 892 -16.53 17.22 -7.16
CA ASP A 892 -17.67 18.05 -6.76
C ASP A 892 -17.21 19.11 -5.75
N THR A 893 -17.00 20.33 -6.23
CA THR A 893 -16.55 21.45 -5.40
C THR A 893 -17.67 22.05 -4.55
N ARG A 894 -18.93 21.68 -4.78
CA ARG A 894 -20.06 22.22 -4.01
C ARG A 894 -19.96 21.83 -2.54
N THR A 895 -20.31 22.78 -1.66
CA THR A 895 -20.53 22.50 -0.25
C THR A 895 -21.89 21.83 -0.10
N PRO A 896 -22.01 20.69 0.62
CA PRO A 896 -23.31 20.08 0.88
C PRO A 896 -24.27 21.10 1.49
N ALA A 897 -25.52 21.14 1.03
CA ALA A 897 -26.52 22.09 1.52
C ALA A 897 -26.69 22.02 3.05
N SER A 898 -26.48 20.84 3.66
CA SER A 898 -26.50 20.64 5.11
C SER A 898 -25.38 21.36 5.88
N LYS A 899 -24.32 21.81 5.20
CA LYS A 899 -23.23 22.60 5.78
C LYS A 899 -23.37 24.11 5.46
N CYS A 900 -24.36 24.49 4.68
CA CYS A 900 -24.67 25.89 4.40
C CYS A 900 -25.72 26.37 5.41
N SER A 901 -25.58 27.59 5.92
CA SER A 901 -26.65 28.27 6.65
C SER A 901 -27.04 29.53 5.88
N TYR A 902 -28.34 29.76 5.72
CA TYR A 902 -28.84 31.00 5.15
C TYR A 902 -28.78 32.07 6.23
N VAL A 903 -27.92 33.07 6.02
CA VAL A 903 -27.86 34.27 6.86
C VAL A 903 -28.64 35.33 6.11
N GLY A 904 -29.95 35.33 6.33
CA GLY A 904 -30.87 36.35 5.85
C GLY A 904 -30.80 37.60 6.71
#